data_AF-A0A9E1WE37-F1
#
_entry.id   AF-A0A9E1WE37-F1
#
_cell.length_a   1.000
_cell.length_b   1.000
_cell.length_c   1.000
_cell.angle_alpha   90.00
_cell.angle_beta   90.00
_cell.angle_gamma   90.00
#
_symmetry.space_group_name_H-M   'P 1'
#
loop_
_entity.id
_entity.type
_entity.pdbx_description
1 polymer ?
#
loop_
_entity_poly.entity_id
_entity_poly.type
_entity_poly.pdbx_seq_one_letter_code
_entity_poly.pdbx_strand_id
1 'polypeptide(L)'
;MKEEERGIKESLNAKERERELAISQANSEINNYRKKTANAVKVASEKRKLEIIKAKDAVTLFDQTLPARLSKWEDEYSNGINKWENLDLGKVTSKMPGVKFESQKDGSVFVGGRSAKGSYVVNTTTNLSSITGVRVEAMTDPRLPKKGPGRSPGDGNFVLTELEVHSKPSDNLKDWEVRGDWSFGTRGGKNKWYPGLQTNFQDSNDSILLSQSIPSGKVRSGNFYHVGPFIGVGFDEKAGPEIDYTFDENRVFKHGPIELNWKARTDWKEGVLYGTVFSAANASNYLMKVINTDAPIKIPLNLGSDDGIKVYLNGQLVLGNNIGRGAAPDQEKITLALNKGRNLVLLKIYNGGGASGFYYKSGADQVPKPSLAIDLSCEKGSFAIELMAKAKKAVVAQVGWKTEGESYSQENLSSGLKVQKSSDWKSYRLDFVSLQDLKGIQLVLDNGIAIRSLKLYRNEVPLKLSFENALATFSQGGYPVVSAVDGKEAPSRNGWAISPQMGNVHYASFQVKEKVSFKGPVHLTFTLKQQFQGGQHSLGRFRLAVTNVPPPVSYGLPEDVKGIFAVAKNKRSSDQHKILSDAFKKSNSERVLLVKLLKEASEPLPKDAQLVKLEGILTEAKKPIPLPPEVARLRRAVSLSKGQLQNRRLIGVQDLTWALINTPAFLFNR
;
A
#
# COMPACT_ATOMS: atom_id res chain seq x y z
N MET A 1 -40.98 -71.07 0.83
CA MET A 1 -41.43 -69.80 1.45
C MET A 1 -41.99 -70.03 2.85
N LYS A 2 -43.12 -70.75 3.03
CA LYS A 2 -43.74 -70.93 4.35
C LYS A 2 -42.81 -71.62 5.38
N GLU A 3 -41.98 -72.56 4.94
CA GLU A 3 -40.97 -73.23 5.80
C GLU A 3 -39.85 -72.27 6.21
N GLU A 4 -39.25 -71.56 5.25
CA GLU A 4 -38.25 -70.50 5.52
C GLU A 4 -38.80 -69.40 6.44
N GLU A 5 -40.04 -68.97 6.24
CA GLU A 5 -40.71 -68.00 7.12
C GLU A 5 -40.92 -68.54 8.54
N ARG A 6 -41.17 -69.85 8.69
CA ARG A 6 -41.30 -70.50 9.99
C ARG A 6 -39.97 -70.54 10.72
N GLY A 7 -38.87 -70.82 10.01
CA GLY A 7 -37.51 -70.88 10.57
C GLY A 7 -37.00 -69.54 11.09
N ILE A 8 -37.43 -68.42 10.51
CA ILE A 8 -36.98 -67.08 10.93
C ILE A 8 -37.94 -66.34 11.86
N LYS A 9 -39.16 -66.87 12.06
CA LYS A 9 -40.24 -66.17 12.78
C LYS A 9 -39.84 -65.79 14.21
N GLU A 10 -39.21 -66.71 14.93
CA GLU A 10 -38.78 -66.46 16.32
C GLU A 10 -37.65 -65.42 16.38
N SER A 11 -36.69 -65.50 15.47
CA SER A 11 -35.61 -64.51 15.35
C SER A 11 -36.11 -63.12 14.99
N LEU A 12 -37.06 -63.00 14.04
CA LEU A 12 -37.69 -61.72 13.69
C LEU A 12 -38.50 -61.15 14.86
N ASN A 13 -39.25 -61.98 15.58
CA ASN A 13 -40.00 -61.56 16.76
C ASN A 13 -39.07 -61.08 17.88
N ALA A 14 -37.92 -61.74 18.09
CA ALA A 14 -36.92 -61.30 19.06
C ALA A 14 -36.32 -59.94 18.68
N LYS A 15 -35.91 -59.77 17.42
CA LYS A 15 -35.41 -58.48 16.90
C LYS A 15 -36.47 -57.38 16.96
N GLU A 16 -37.75 -57.70 16.76
CA GLU A 16 -38.85 -56.73 16.87
C GLU A 16 -39.04 -56.26 18.31
N ARG A 17 -38.94 -57.16 19.30
CA ARG A 17 -38.94 -56.77 20.72
C ARG A 17 -37.74 -55.89 21.07
N GLU A 18 -36.55 -56.21 20.55
CA GLU A 18 -35.35 -55.37 20.73
C GLU A 18 -35.53 -53.98 20.11
N ARG A 19 -36.13 -53.91 18.92
CA ARG A 19 -36.45 -52.65 18.23
C ARG A 19 -37.45 -51.81 19.02
N GLU A 20 -38.54 -52.42 19.50
CA GLU A 20 -39.53 -51.75 20.34
C GLU A 20 -38.92 -51.25 21.65
N LEU A 21 -38.04 -52.03 22.28
CA LEU A 21 -37.32 -51.63 23.48
C LEU A 21 -36.39 -50.44 23.19
N ALA A 22 -35.63 -50.48 22.09
CA ALA A 22 -34.75 -49.39 21.67
C ALA A 22 -35.52 -48.10 21.37
N ILE A 23 -36.70 -48.19 20.74
CA ILE A 23 -37.61 -47.04 20.52
C ILE A 23 -38.10 -46.48 21.85
N SER A 24 -38.52 -47.34 22.78
CA SER A 24 -38.99 -46.94 24.11
C SER A 24 -37.89 -46.23 24.91
N GLN A 25 -36.68 -46.78 24.91
CA GLN A 25 -35.50 -46.19 25.55
C GLN A 25 -35.15 -44.84 24.94
N ALA A 26 -35.04 -44.74 23.61
CA ALA A 26 -34.73 -43.48 22.93
C ALA A 26 -35.78 -42.39 23.20
N ASN A 27 -37.07 -42.75 23.23
CA ASN A 27 -38.13 -41.81 23.63
C ASN A 27 -38.00 -41.35 25.09
N SER A 28 -37.68 -42.27 26.01
CA SER A 28 -37.45 -41.96 27.41
C SER A 28 -36.27 -40.99 27.59
N GLU A 29 -35.15 -41.25 26.90
CA GLU A 29 -33.97 -40.39 26.92
C GLU A 29 -34.25 -38.99 26.37
N ILE A 30 -34.97 -38.87 25.24
CA ILE A 30 -35.41 -37.59 24.69
C ILE A 30 -36.27 -36.83 25.70
N ASN A 31 -37.25 -37.50 26.32
CA ASN A 31 -38.14 -36.87 27.29
C ASN A 31 -37.40 -36.42 28.55
N ASN A 32 -36.48 -37.24 29.07
CA ASN A 32 -35.65 -36.88 30.21
C ASN A 32 -34.72 -35.72 29.89
N TYR A 33 -34.11 -35.72 28.71
CA TYR A 33 -33.26 -34.62 28.24
C TYR A 33 -34.04 -33.31 28.10
N ARG A 34 -35.25 -33.36 27.50
CA ARG A 34 -36.15 -32.20 27.40
C ARG A 34 -36.55 -31.67 28.77
N LYS A 35 -36.88 -32.54 29.73
CA LYS A 35 -37.17 -32.11 31.12
C LYS A 35 -35.97 -31.42 31.77
N LYS A 36 -34.76 -31.99 31.63
CA LYS A 36 -33.52 -31.43 32.18
C LYS A 36 -33.16 -30.06 31.58
N THR A 37 -33.44 -29.86 30.29
CA THR A 37 -33.09 -28.62 29.56
C THR A 37 -34.21 -27.59 29.51
N ALA A 38 -35.43 -27.93 29.93
CA ALA A 38 -36.61 -27.07 29.83
C ALA A 38 -36.40 -25.65 30.41
N ASN A 39 -35.79 -25.55 31.59
CA ASN A 39 -35.52 -24.25 32.20
C ASN A 39 -34.50 -23.43 31.40
N ALA A 40 -33.42 -24.06 30.92
CA ALA A 40 -32.42 -23.40 30.10
C ALA A 40 -33.00 -22.90 28.76
N VAL A 41 -33.83 -23.71 28.11
CA VAL A 41 -34.54 -23.33 26.87
C VAL A 41 -35.51 -22.17 27.13
N LYS A 42 -36.24 -22.20 28.25
CA LYS A 42 -37.14 -21.10 28.66
C LYS A 42 -36.36 -19.81 28.87
N VAL A 43 -35.27 -19.84 29.64
CA VAL A 43 -34.40 -18.68 29.88
C VAL A 43 -33.82 -18.13 28.57
N ALA A 44 -33.32 -18.99 27.69
CA ALA A 44 -32.80 -18.58 26.38
C ALA A 44 -33.88 -17.95 25.50
N SER A 45 -35.10 -18.50 25.52
CA SER A 45 -36.24 -17.97 24.76
C SER A 45 -36.69 -16.61 25.28
N GLU A 46 -36.77 -16.42 26.60
CA GLU A 46 -37.10 -15.12 27.20
C GLU A 46 -36.02 -14.07 26.96
N LYS A 47 -34.73 -14.45 27.09
CA LYS A 47 -33.62 -13.57 26.75
C LYS A 47 -33.72 -13.09 25.29
N ARG A 48 -33.95 -14.01 24.35
CA ARG A 48 -34.14 -13.69 22.93
C ARG A 48 -35.32 -12.73 22.72
N LYS A 49 -36.46 -12.95 23.40
CA LYS A 49 -37.62 -12.03 23.31
C LYS A 49 -37.25 -10.62 23.76
N LEU A 50 -36.52 -10.47 24.87
CA LEU A 50 -36.06 -9.18 25.37
C LEU A 50 -35.08 -8.50 24.40
N GLU A 51 -34.17 -9.26 23.79
CA GLU A 51 -33.25 -8.75 22.76
C GLU A 51 -34.01 -8.27 21.51
N ILE A 52 -35.02 -9.01 21.06
CA ILE A 52 -35.90 -8.60 19.95
C ILE A 52 -36.64 -7.30 20.30
N ILE A 53 -37.23 -7.21 21.50
CA ILE A 53 -37.94 -6.00 21.95
C ILE A 53 -36.98 -4.82 21.96
N LYS A 54 -35.81 -4.95 22.60
CA LYS A 54 -34.81 -3.88 22.66
C LYS A 54 -34.34 -3.44 21.26
N ALA A 55 -34.06 -4.38 20.36
CA ALA A 55 -33.63 -4.06 19.00
C ALA A 55 -34.75 -3.37 18.20
N LYS A 56 -36.01 -3.82 18.37
CA LYS A 56 -37.18 -3.23 17.73
C LYS A 56 -37.45 -1.82 18.24
N ASP A 57 -37.33 -1.60 19.54
CA ASP A 57 -37.49 -0.29 20.18
C ASP A 57 -36.42 0.68 19.69
N ALA A 58 -35.16 0.22 19.53
CA ALA A 58 -34.09 1.05 18.99
C ALA A 58 -34.35 1.48 17.53
N VAL A 59 -34.83 0.57 16.67
CA VAL A 59 -35.25 0.92 15.30
C VAL A 59 -36.43 1.90 15.33
N THR A 60 -37.41 1.69 16.21
CA THR A 60 -38.59 2.55 16.35
C THR A 60 -38.20 3.95 16.82
N LEU A 61 -37.33 4.07 17.82
CA LEU A 61 -36.83 5.34 18.33
C LEU A 61 -36.04 6.10 17.26
N PHE A 62 -35.23 5.39 16.48
CA PHE A 62 -34.57 5.98 15.32
C PHE A 62 -35.62 6.55 14.34
N ASP A 63 -36.61 5.74 13.95
CA ASP A 63 -37.63 6.11 12.97
C ASP A 63 -38.54 7.25 13.45
N GLN A 64 -38.76 7.41 14.76
CA GLN A 64 -39.47 8.58 15.33
C GLN A 64 -38.74 9.90 15.07
N THR A 65 -37.40 9.87 15.06
CA THR A 65 -36.58 11.08 14.80
C THR A 65 -36.33 11.30 13.30
N LEU A 66 -36.86 10.44 12.44
CA LEU A 66 -36.58 10.45 11.01
C LEU A 66 -36.98 11.76 10.30
N PRO A 67 -38.14 12.41 10.58
CA PRO A 67 -38.48 13.67 9.92
C PRO A 67 -37.46 14.78 10.15
N ALA A 68 -36.98 14.93 11.40
CA ALA A 68 -35.95 15.90 11.74
C ALA A 68 -34.61 15.57 11.09
N ARG A 69 -34.23 14.28 11.07
CA ARG A 69 -33.01 13.81 10.41
C ARG A 69 -33.05 13.99 8.90
N LEU A 70 -34.20 13.76 8.25
CA LEU A 70 -34.41 14.01 6.83
C LEU A 70 -34.31 15.51 6.52
N SER A 71 -34.95 16.38 7.31
CA SER A 71 -34.82 17.83 7.13
C SER A 71 -33.36 18.27 7.22
N LYS A 72 -32.62 17.78 8.22
CA LYS A 72 -31.19 18.07 8.38
C LYS A 72 -30.37 17.56 7.18
N TRP A 73 -30.63 16.34 6.71
CA TRP A 73 -29.94 15.76 5.55
C TRP A 73 -30.20 16.54 4.25
N GLU A 74 -31.42 17.04 4.07
CA GLU A 74 -31.77 17.91 2.97
C GLU A 74 -31.07 19.27 3.05
N ASP A 75 -30.99 19.85 4.25
CA ASP A 75 -30.28 21.11 4.48
C ASP A 75 -28.78 20.92 4.26
N GLU A 76 -28.20 19.81 4.71
CA GLU A 76 -26.81 19.43 4.44
C GLU A 76 -26.55 19.32 2.92
N TYR A 77 -27.43 18.66 2.17
CA TYR A 77 -27.29 18.63 0.71
C TYR A 77 -27.40 20.03 0.08
N SER A 78 -28.40 20.81 0.49
CA SER A 78 -28.64 22.16 -0.05
C SER A 78 -27.47 23.12 0.23
N ASN A 79 -26.79 22.92 1.37
CA ASN A 79 -25.59 23.65 1.77
C ASN A 79 -24.30 23.09 1.14
N GLY A 80 -24.39 22.10 0.25
CA GLY A 80 -23.24 21.53 -0.45
C GLY A 80 -22.39 20.56 0.37
N ILE A 81 -22.87 20.13 1.54
CA ILE A 81 -22.17 19.22 2.47
C ILE A 81 -22.05 17.80 1.90
N ASN A 82 -22.66 17.45 0.77
CA ASN A 82 -22.46 16.14 0.11
C ASN A 82 -22.00 16.27 -1.35
N LYS A 83 -21.32 17.36 -1.69
CA LYS A 83 -20.89 17.66 -3.06
C LYS A 83 -19.70 16.77 -3.46
N TRP A 84 -19.90 16.00 -4.52
CA TRP A 84 -18.87 15.19 -5.19
C TRP A 84 -18.55 15.81 -6.56
N GLU A 85 -17.27 16.03 -6.83
CA GLU A 85 -16.77 16.49 -8.13
C GLU A 85 -16.33 15.27 -8.94
N ASN A 86 -17.02 15.02 -10.07
CA ASN A 86 -16.63 13.94 -10.98
C ASN A 86 -15.28 14.26 -11.63
N LEU A 87 -14.41 13.26 -11.67
CA LEU A 87 -13.09 13.38 -12.27
C LEU A 87 -13.15 13.09 -13.78
N ASP A 88 -12.29 13.77 -14.55
CA ASP A 88 -12.05 13.42 -15.95
C ASP A 88 -11.24 12.12 -16.04
N LEU A 89 -11.80 11.12 -16.71
CA LEU A 89 -11.20 9.80 -16.89
C LEU A 89 -10.54 9.63 -18.27
N GLY A 90 -10.34 10.72 -19.03
CA GLY A 90 -9.78 10.68 -20.39
C GLY A 90 -8.39 10.06 -20.52
N LYS A 91 -7.61 9.98 -19.43
CA LYS A 91 -6.30 9.31 -19.38
C LYS A 91 -6.32 8.02 -18.56
N VAL A 92 -7.34 7.19 -18.80
CA VAL A 92 -7.43 5.83 -18.28
C VAL A 92 -6.60 4.85 -19.12
N THR A 93 -5.86 3.99 -18.44
CA THR A 93 -5.03 2.93 -19.05
C THR A 93 -5.21 1.63 -18.26
N SER A 94 -4.73 0.51 -18.80
CA SER A 94 -4.76 -0.78 -18.10
C SER A 94 -3.40 -1.45 -18.09
N LYS A 95 -3.10 -2.15 -17.00
CA LYS A 95 -2.01 -3.12 -16.92
C LYS A 95 -2.44 -4.53 -17.36
N MET A 96 -3.71 -4.70 -17.76
CA MET A 96 -4.25 -5.92 -18.34
C MET A 96 -4.13 -5.87 -19.87
N PRO A 97 -3.63 -6.92 -20.54
CA PRO A 97 -3.49 -6.92 -21.99
C PRO A 97 -4.88 -6.99 -22.68
N GLY A 98 -5.07 -6.14 -23.69
CA GLY A 98 -6.25 -6.18 -24.57
C GLY A 98 -7.51 -5.51 -24.02
N VAL A 99 -7.43 -4.77 -22.91
CA VAL A 99 -8.52 -3.92 -22.41
C VAL A 99 -8.66 -2.67 -23.28
N LYS A 100 -9.89 -2.27 -23.57
CA LYS A 100 -10.23 -1.02 -24.29
C LYS A 100 -11.15 -0.16 -23.42
N PHE A 101 -10.94 1.15 -23.44
CA PHE A 101 -11.74 2.13 -22.72
C PHE A 101 -12.49 3.02 -23.71
N GLU A 102 -13.75 3.32 -23.39
CA GLU A 102 -14.62 4.21 -24.16
C GLU A 102 -15.24 5.24 -23.22
N SER A 103 -14.80 6.49 -23.32
CA SER A 103 -15.36 7.60 -22.54
C SER A 103 -16.82 7.85 -22.92
N GLN A 104 -17.68 8.05 -21.92
CA GLN A 104 -19.10 8.29 -22.08
C GLN A 104 -19.45 9.75 -21.81
N LYS A 105 -20.57 10.23 -22.36
CA LYS A 105 -21.03 11.62 -22.22
C LYS A 105 -21.33 12.04 -20.77
N ASP A 106 -21.60 11.08 -19.88
CA ASP A 106 -21.88 11.31 -18.46
C ASP A 106 -20.61 11.32 -17.59
N GLY A 107 -19.42 11.30 -18.20
CA GLY A 107 -18.13 11.26 -17.53
C GLY A 107 -17.74 9.88 -16.99
N SER A 108 -18.54 8.84 -17.25
CA SER A 108 -18.15 7.46 -16.97
C SER A 108 -17.26 6.90 -18.10
N VAL A 109 -16.60 5.78 -17.82
CA VAL A 109 -15.84 5.01 -18.81
C VAL A 109 -16.45 3.63 -18.92
N PHE A 110 -16.78 3.23 -20.14
CA PHE A 110 -17.09 1.85 -20.49
C PHE A 110 -15.80 1.06 -20.78
N VAL A 111 -15.77 -0.20 -20.37
CA VAL A 111 -14.60 -1.07 -20.50
C VAL A 111 -14.95 -2.32 -21.31
N GLY A 112 -14.28 -2.48 -22.45
CA GLY A 112 -14.40 -3.62 -23.35
C GLY A 112 -13.09 -4.38 -23.55
N GLY A 113 -13.09 -5.27 -24.55
CA GLY A 113 -11.92 -6.07 -24.92
C GLY A 113 -11.73 -7.32 -24.05
N ARG A 114 -10.50 -7.81 -23.96
CA ARG A 114 -10.15 -8.99 -23.15
C ARG A 114 -10.21 -8.64 -21.66
N SER A 115 -10.65 -9.56 -20.80
CA SER A 115 -10.50 -9.43 -19.35
C SER A 115 -9.38 -10.35 -18.86
N ALA A 116 -8.62 -9.86 -17.88
CA ALA A 116 -7.56 -10.58 -17.19
C ALA A 116 -7.39 -10.00 -15.78
N LYS A 117 -6.52 -10.61 -14.98
CA LYS A 117 -6.04 -10.01 -13.73
C LYS A 117 -5.14 -8.80 -14.04
N GLY A 118 -5.19 -7.79 -13.19
CA GLY A 118 -4.37 -6.59 -13.31
C GLY A 118 -5.05 -5.36 -12.73
N SER A 119 -4.73 -4.18 -13.26
CA SER A 119 -5.28 -2.92 -12.76
C SER A 119 -5.72 -1.96 -13.87
N TYR A 120 -6.65 -1.08 -13.54
CA TYR A 120 -6.90 0.14 -14.29
C TYR A 120 -6.14 1.29 -13.61
N VAL A 121 -5.50 2.14 -14.41
CA VAL A 121 -4.75 3.31 -13.92
C VAL A 121 -5.33 4.56 -14.57
N VAL A 122 -5.86 5.47 -13.76
CA VAL A 122 -6.41 6.74 -14.20
C VAL A 122 -5.50 7.86 -13.71
N ASN A 123 -5.01 8.69 -14.62
CA ASN A 123 -4.30 9.92 -14.27
C ASN A 123 -5.22 11.11 -14.54
N THR A 124 -5.47 11.92 -13.52
CA THR A 124 -6.42 13.02 -13.61
C THR A 124 -5.98 14.21 -12.75
N THR A 125 -6.72 15.30 -12.83
CA THR A 125 -6.48 16.51 -12.04
C THR A 125 -7.78 16.98 -11.41
N THR A 126 -7.71 17.49 -10.18
CA THR A 126 -8.83 18.21 -9.54
C THR A 126 -8.38 19.60 -9.11
N ASN A 127 -9.32 20.55 -9.07
CA ASN A 127 -9.09 21.89 -8.53
C ASN A 127 -9.33 21.96 -7.01
N LEU A 128 -9.77 20.86 -6.39
CA LEU A 128 -9.88 20.76 -4.94
C LEU A 128 -8.48 20.67 -4.32
N SER A 129 -8.05 21.77 -3.72
CA SER A 129 -6.76 21.85 -3.02
C SER A 129 -6.70 20.94 -1.80
N SER A 130 -7.84 20.68 -1.15
CA SER A 130 -7.97 19.72 -0.05
C SER A 130 -8.93 18.59 -0.41
N ILE A 131 -8.49 17.34 -0.25
CA ILE A 131 -9.26 16.15 -0.60
C ILE A 131 -9.56 15.41 0.69
N THR A 132 -10.85 15.27 1.01
CA THR A 132 -11.34 14.58 2.20
C THR A 132 -11.92 13.21 1.88
N GLY A 133 -12.22 12.93 0.60
CA GLY A 133 -12.69 11.62 0.17
C GLY A 133 -12.62 11.38 -1.32
N VAL A 134 -12.60 10.11 -1.70
CA VAL A 134 -12.72 9.64 -3.08
C VAL A 134 -13.89 8.67 -3.22
N ARG A 135 -14.46 8.56 -4.41
CA ARG A 135 -15.60 7.68 -4.70
C ARG A 135 -15.41 6.91 -5.99
N VAL A 136 -15.80 5.64 -5.96
CA VAL A 136 -15.98 4.77 -7.13
C VAL A 136 -17.47 4.52 -7.33
N GLU A 137 -17.96 4.78 -8.53
CA GLU A 137 -19.33 4.48 -8.94
C GLU A 137 -19.29 3.39 -10.02
N ALA A 138 -19.88 2.24 -9.73
CA ALA A 138 -19.99 1.09 -10.62
C ALA A 138 -21.40 1.09 -11.25
N MET A 139 -21.47 1.21 -12.57
CA MET A 139 -22.70 1.54 -13.30
C MET A 139 -23.13 0.39 -14.20
N THR A 140 -24.43 0.13 -14.30
CA THR A 140 -24.99 -0.85 -15.22
C THR A 140 -24.84 -0.38 -16.68
N ASP A 141 -24.72 -1.32 -17.61
CA ASP A 141 -24.70 -1.05 -19.05
C ASP A 141 -25.31 -2.23 -19.82
N PRO A 142 -26.24 -2.01 -20.78
CA PRO A 142 -26.85 -3.08 -21.57
C PRO A 142 -25.85 -3.97 -22.32
N ARG A 143 -24.64 -3.47 -22.61
CA ARG A 143 -23.57 -4.19 -23.31
C ARG A 143 -22.80 -5.16 -22.39
N LEU A 144 -22.96 -5.05 -21.07
CA LEU A 144 -22.25 -5.87 -20.08
C LEU A 144 -23.02 -7.17 -19.75
N PRO A 145 -22.32 -8.22 -19.27
CA PRO A 145 -22.97 -9.46 -18.84
C PRO A 145 -24.09 -9.19 -17.84
N LYS A 146 -25.25 -9.80 -18.07
CA LYS A 146 -26.48 -9.61 -17.27
C LYS A 146 -26.89 -8.14 -17.04
N LYS A 147 -26.41 -7.22 -17.90
CA LYS A 147 -26.59 -5.77 -17.78
C LYS A 147 -26.03 -5.19 -16.46
N GLY A 148 -25.13 -5.91 -15.80
CA GLY A 148 -24.52 -5.49 -14.54
C GLY A 148 -23.35 -4.54 -14.72
N PRO A 149 -22.74 -4.06 -13.62
CA PRO A 149 -21.64 -3.10 -13.68
C PRO A 149 -20.25 -3.73 -13.92
N GLY A 150 -20.14 -5.05 -13.79
CA GLY A 150 -18.90 -5.80 -13.96
C GLY A 150 -18.87 -6.65 -15.23
N ARG A 151 -17.71 -7.25 -15.49
CA ARG A 151 -17.39 -8.01 -16.70
C ARG A 151 -17.38 -9.52 -16.49
N SER A 152 -17.70 -10.01 -15.29
CA SER A 152 -17.84 -11.44 -15.02
C SER A 152 -18.91 -12.05 -15.95
N PRO A 153 -18.57 -13.04 -16.81
CA PRO A 153 -19.48 -13.54 -17.85
C PRO A 153 -20.78 -14.15 -17.32
N GLY A 154 -20.75 -14.75 -16.13
CA GLY A 154 -21.89 -15.48 -15.58
C GLY A 154 -22.98 -14.56 -15.01
N ASP A 155 -22.57 -13.48 -14.36
CA ASP A 155 -23.44 -12.71 -13.46
C ASP A 155 -23.32 -11.18 -13.59
N GLY A 156 -22.29 -10.66 -14.29
CA GLY A 156 -22.06 -9.21 -14.39
C GLY A 156 -21.44 -8.60 -13.14
N ASN A 157 -20.84 -9.40 -12.26
CA ASN A 157 -20.15 -8.94 -11.06
C ASN A 157 -18.71 -8.46 -11.36
N PHE A 158 -18.12 -7.75 -10.40
CA PHE A 158 -16.72 -7.33 -10.38
C PHE A 158 -16.12 -7.57 -8.99
N VAL A 159 -14.78 -7.56 -8.90
CA VAL A 159 -14.06 -7.56 -7.63
C VAL A 159 -12.95 -6.53 -7.70
N LEU A 160 -13.15 -5.38 -7.03
CA LEU A 160 -12.11 -4.38 -6.83
C LEU A 160 -11.27 -4.81 -5.63
N THR A 161 -10.15 -5.49 -5.88
CA THR A 161 -9.33 -6.09 -4.83
C THR A 161 -8.60 -5.04 -4.00
N GLU A 162 -8.16 -3.93 -4.61
CA GLU A 162 -7.48 -2.84 -3.93
C GLU A 162 -7.62 -1.53 -4.73
N LEU A 163 -7.75 -0.40 -4.04
CA LEU A 163 -7.80 0.95 -4.55
C LEU A 163 -6.64 1.76 -3.97
N GLU A 164 -5.71 2.15 -4.82
CA GLU A 164 -4.64 3.07 -4.43
C GLU A 164 -4.86 4.42 -5.09
N VAL A 165 -4.66 5.50 -4.34
CA VAL A 165 -4.71 6.87 -4.87
C VAL A 165 -3.44 7.59 -4.46
N HIS A 166 -2.68 8.05 -5.44
CA HIS A 166 -1.52 8.92 -5.20
C HIS A 166 -1.89 10.35 -5.58
N SER A 167 -1.50 11.30 -4.76
CA SER A 167 -1.69 12.73 -4.98
C SER A 167 -0.34 13.42 -5.06
N LYS A 168 -0.22 14.40 -5.97
CA LYS A 168 0.93 15.29 -6.06
C LYS A 168 0.50 16.69 -6.53
N PRO A 169 1.28 17.74 -6.26
CA PRO A 169 0.99 19.07 -6.78
C PRO A 169 0.91 19.08 -8.32
N SER A 170 0.14 20.02 -8.89
CA SER A 170 0.17 20.24 -10.33
C SER A 170 1.53 20.70 -10.84
N ASP A 171 1.81 20.47 -12.10
CA ASP A 171 3.04 20.98 -12.74
C ASP A 171 2.99 22.50 -13.05
N ASN A 172 1.93 23.22 -12.68
CA ASN A 172 1.83 24.65 -12.94
C ASN A 172 2.50 25.48 -11.82
N LEU A 173 3.69 26.02 -12.08
CA LEU A 173 4.45 26.80 -11.09
C LEU A 173 3.75 28.08 -10.62
N LYS A 174 2.74 28.58 -11.36
CA LYS A 174 1.96 29.77 -10.94
C LYS A 174 1.20 29.53 -9.64
N ASP A 175 0.89 28.27 -9.34
CA ASP A 175 0.16 27.90 -8.12
C ASP A 175 1.09 27.53 -6.96
N TRP A 176 2.41 27.48 -7.20
CA TRP A 176 3.41 27.11 -6.19
C TRP A 176 3.91 28.34 -5.44
N GLU A 177 4.34 28.12 -4.20
CA GLU A 177 4.89 29.18 -3.36
C GLU A 177 6.34 29.48 -3.77
N VAL A 178 6.66 30.74 -4.06
CA VAL A 178 8.04 31.17 -4.33
C VAL A 178 8.82 31.24 -3.02
N ARG A 179 9.88 30.46 -2.90
CA ARG A 179 10.76 30.39 -1.71
C ARG A 179 12.11 31.06 -1.91
N GLY A 180 12.43 31.42 -3.15
CA GLY A 180 13.54 32.31 -3.43
C GLY A 180 13.59 32.70 -4.89
N ASP A 181 14.15 33.88 -5.14
CA ASP A 181 14.26 34.49 -6.47
C ASP A 181 15.63 35.17 -6.56
N TRP A 182 16.52 34.61 -7.36
CA TRP A 182 17.88 35.08 -7.56
C TRP A 182 18.01 35.55 -9.00
N SER A 183 18.31 36.83 -9.17
CA SER A 183 18.74 37.40 -10.45
C SER A 183 20.22 37.73 -10.36
N PHE A 184 20.98 37.27 -11.34
CA PHE A 184 22.43 37.40 -11.39
C PHE A 184 22.81 38.51 -12.39
N GLY A 185 23.84 39.29 -12.07
CA GLY A 185 24.43 40.28 -12.98
C GLY A 185 24.22 41.76 -12.64
N THR A 186 23.36 42.11 -11.70
CA THR A 186 23.33 43.49 -11.16
C THR A 186 24.34 43.59 -10.02
N ARG A 187 25.28 44.56 -10.04
CA ARG A 187 26.34 44.86 -9.05
C ARG A 187 25.85 44.97 -7.59
N GLY A 188 25.34 43.89 -7.00
CA GLY A 188 24.68 43.87 -5.70
C GLY A 188 23.45 42.96 -5.63
N GLY A 189 23.50 41.75 -6.19
CA GLY A 189 22.42 40.76 -6.05
C GLY A 189 22.03 40.56 -4.59
N LYS A 190 20.75 40.82 -4.27
CA LYS A 190 20.21 40.94 -2.90
C LYS A 190 20.21 39.65 -2.06
N ASN A 191 20.55 38.49 -2.64
CA ASN A 191 20.41 37.19 -1.99
C ASN A 191 21.74 36.43 -1.97
N LYS A 192 22.14 35.96 -0.77
CA LYS A 192 23.40 35.25 -0.52
C LYS A 192 23.48 33.96 -1.34
N TRP A 193 24.53 33.82 -2.13
CA TRP A 193 24.96 32.59 -2.80
C TRP A 193 26.50 32.54 -2.78
N TYR A 194 27.07 31.37 -3.03
CA TYR A 194 28.53 31.21 -3.13
C TYR A 194 28.89 30.16 -4.18
N PRO A 195 30.05 30.30 -4.86
CA PRO A 195 30.55 29.26 -5.74
C PRO A 195 30.87 28.00 -4.93
N GLY A 196 30.55 26.84 -5.49
CA GLY A 196 30.93 25.55 -4.91
C GLY A 196 32.43 25.28 -5.02
N LEU A 197 32.85 24.09 -4.56
CA LEU A 197 34.24 23.67 -4.62
C LEU A 197 34.80 23.78 -6.04
N GLN A 198 35.99 24.38 -6.17
CA GLN A 198 36.70 24.55 -7.44
C GLN A 198 35.84 25.15 -8.55
N THR A 199 35.00 26.12 -8.19
CA THR A 199 34.19 26.87 -9.14
C THR A 199 34.67 28.31 -9.23
N ASN A 200 35.09 28.71 -10.43
CA ASN A 200 35.26 30.11 -10.78
C ASN A 200 33.93 30.64 -11.29
N PHE A 201 33.65 31.91 -11.00
CA PHE A 201 32.53 32.62 -11.60
C PHE A 201 33.01 33.91 -12.24
N GLN A 202 32.41 34.25 -13.37
CA GLN A 202 32.52 35.57 -13.97
C GLN A 202 31.15 36.23 -13.89
N ASP A 203 31.07 37.34 -13.17
CA ASP A 203 29.88 38.18 -13.11
C ASP A 203 29.91 39.19 -14.26
N SER A 204 28.77 39.36 -14.94
CA SER A 204 28.56 40.30 -16.04
C SER A 204 27.29 41.10 -15.76
N ASN A 205 27.01 42.18 -16.47
CA ASN A 205 25.86 43.04 -16.16
C ASN A 205 24.47 42.34 -16.18
N ASP A 206 24.35 41.15 -16.76
CA ASP A 206 23.08 40.43 -16.91
C ASP A 206 23.11 38.94 -16.55
N SER A 207 24.26 38.39 -16.13
CA SER A 207 24.40 36.96 -15.82
C SER A 207 25.70 36.61 -15.12
N ILE A 208 25.73 35.42 -14.52
CA ILE A 208 26.96 34.75 -14.08
C ILE A 208 27.32 33.61 -15.03
N LEU A 209 28.61 33.48 -15.35
CA LEU A 209 29.16 32.32 -16.03
C LEU A 209 29.95 31.49 -15.03
N LEU A 210 29.51 30.26 -14.80
CA LEU A 210 30.25 29.30 -13.99
C LEU A 210 31.24 28.54 -14.86
N SER A 211 32.44 28.38 -14.33
CA SER A 211 33.48 27.57 -14.94
C SER A 211 34.21 26.81 -13.85
N GLN A 212 34.72 25.65 -14.21
CA GLN A 212 35.52 24.87 -13.31
C GLN A 212 36.83 25.64 -13.15
N SER A 213 37.19 25.94 -11.92
CA SER A 213 38.58 26.26 -11.62
C SER A 213 39.37 25.03 -12.02
N ILE A 214 40.18 25.11 -13.07
CA ILE A 214 41.05 23.99 -13.47
C ILE A 214 41.83 23.61 -12.21
N PRO A 215 41.64 22.42 -11.64
CA PRO A 215 42.55 21.95 -10.62
C PRO A 215 43.86 21.77 -11.37
N SER A 216 44.79 22.70 -11.20
CA SER A 216 46.08 22.67 -11.90
C SER A 216 47.00 21.57 -11.35
N GLY A 217 46.48 20.64 -10.56
CA GLY A 217 47.24 19.50 -10.07
C GLY A 217 46.44 18.21 -10.00
N LYS A 218 47.12 17.12 -10.40
CA LYS A 218 46.66 15.77 -10.13
C LYS A 218 46.80 15.53 -8.63
N VAL A 219 45.70 15.21 -7.96
CA VAL A 219 45.75 14.75 -6.56
C VAL A 219 46.16 13.29 -6.56
N ARG A 220 47.19 12.95 -5.79
CA ARG A 220 47.72 11.60 -5.66
C ARG A 220 47.70 11.22 -4.19
N SER A 221 46.83 10.30 -3.84
CA SER A 221 46.70 9.80 -2.47
C SER A 221 47.61 8.59 -2.26
N GLY A 222 48.49 8.63 -1.26
CA GLY A 222 49.44 7.55 -0.95
C GLY A 222 48.83 6.39 -0.15
N ASN A 223 49.67 5.46 0.31
CA ASN A 223 49.23 4.37 1.20
C ASN A 223 48.80 4.90 2.57
N PHE A 224 48.02 4.09 3.30
CA PHE A 224 47.81 4.31 4.73
C PHE A 224 49.05 3.88 5.51
N TYR A 225 49.35 4.61 6.58
CA TYR A 225 50.30 4.19 7.60
C TYR A 225 49.59 4.19 8.95
N HIS A 226 49.83 3.18 9.78
CA HIS A 226 49.23 3.05 11.11
C HIS A 226 50.30 2.94 12.19
N VAL A 227 50.10 3.63 13.31
CA VAL A 227 50.90 3.43 14.52
C VAL A 227 50.00 3.47 15.75
N GLY A 228 50.22 2.53 16.66
CA GLY A 228 49.40 2.31 17.84
C GLY A 228 49.22 0.82 18.14
N PRO A 229 48.42 0.48 19.16
CA PRO A 229 47.70 1.40 20.03
C PRO A 229 48.62 2.12 21.03
N PHE A 230 48.38 3.40 21.27
CA PHE A 230 48.95 4.14 22.39
C PHE A 230 48.00 3.98 23.59
N ILE A 231 48.26 2.96 24.41
CA ILE A 231 47.41 2.60 25.54
C ILE A 231 47.46 3.67 26.63
N GLY A 232 46.31 4.03 27.18
CA GLY A 232 46.16 5.06 28.20
C GLY A 232 46.12 6.48 27.64
N VAL A 233 46.30 6.68 26.33
CA VAL A 233 46.27 8.00 25.70
C VAL A 233 44.83 8.36 25.34
N GLY A 234 44.27 9.29 26.12
CA GLY A 234 42.92 9.81 25.94
C GLY A 234 42.74 10.67 24.68
N PHE A 235 41.48 11.03 24.38
CA PHE A 235 41.13 11.88 23.23
C PHE A 235 41.90 13.21 23.20
N ASP A 236 42.00 13.90 24.33
CA ASP A 236 42.66 15.20 24.46
C ASP A 236 44.14 15.15 24.85
N GLU A 237 44.61 13.98 25.30
CA GLU A 237 46.00 13.79 25.64
C GLU A 237 46.85 13.65 24.38
N LYS A 238 47.95 14.42 24.32
CA LYS A 238 48.86 14.37 23.19
C LYS A 238 49.93 13.31 23.39
N ALA A 239 49.97 12.33 22.50
CA ALA A 239 51.05 11.35 22.45
C ALA A 239 51.35 10.93 21.02
N GLY A 240 52.63 10.67 20.73
CA GLY A 240 53.04 10.15 19.43
C GLY A 240 52.92 11.18 18.30
N PRO A 241 52.39 10.80 17.11
CA PRO A 241 52.46 11.62 15.90
C PRO A 241 51.79 12.99 15.95
N GLU A 242 50.84 13.24 16.86
CA GLU A 242 50.18 14.55 16.92
C GLU A 242 51.04 15.66 17.57
N ILE A 243 52.22 15.29 18.10
CA ILE A 243 53.21 16.22 18.66
C ILE A 243 54.20 16.67 17.59
N ASP A 244 54.41 15.86 16.54
CA ASP A 244 55.36 16.09 15.47
C ASP A 244 54.62 16.24 14.14
N TYR A 245 54.60 17.46 13.61
CA TYR A 245 53.88 17.78 12.38
C TYR A 245 54.63 17.37 11.11
N THR A 246 55.71 16.60 11.25
CA THR A 246 56.41 15.95 10.15
C THR A 246 55.99 14.48 10.02
N PHE A 247 56.30 13.86 8.89
CA PHE A 247 56.08 12.43 8.70
C PHE A 247 57.34 11.78 8.14
N ASP A 248 57.97 10.98 9.00
CA ASP A 248 59.01 10.01 8.70
C ASP A 248 58.46 8.61 9.01
N GLU A 249 58.43 7.75 8.00
CA GLU A 249 57.91 6.38 8.13
C GLU A 249 58.79 5.47 8.99
N ASN A 250 60.06 5.84 9.21
CA ASN A 250 60.98 5.11 10.06
C ASN A 250 61.00 5.63 11.51
N ARG A 251 60.13 6.59 11.83
CA ARG A 251 60.06 7.19 13.16
C ARG A 251 59.64 6.16 14.20
N VAL A 252 60.44 6.07 15.27
CA VAL A 252 60.16 5.31 16.47
C VAL A 252 59.52 6.23 17.52
N PHE A 253 58.39 5.84 18.08
CA PHE A 253 57.70 6.54 19.17
C PHE A 253 57.85 5.75 20.46
N LYS A 254 58.44 6.36 21.49
CA LYS A 254 58.52 5.78 22.83
C LYS A 254 57.22 6.02 23.59
N HIS A 255 56.62 4.97 24.12
CA HIS A 255 55.40 5.03 24.95
C HIS A 255 55.57 4.15 26.18
N GLY A 256 56.12 4.70 27.26
CA GLY A 256 56.56 3.90 28.41
C GLY A 256 57.69 2.94 28.01
N PRO A 257 57.60 1.63 28.32
CA PRO A 257 58.63 0.64 27.98
C PRO A 257 58.55 0.13 26.54
N ILE A 258 57.51 0.50 25.78
CA ILE A 258 57.31 0.02 24.41
C ILE A 258 57.72 1.05 23.37
N GLU A 259 58.24 0.57 22.25
CA GLU A 259 58.55 1.34 21.06
C GLU A 259 57.51 1.01 19.97
N LEU A 260 56.87 2.04 19.43
CA LEU A 260 55.85 1.95 18.40
C LEU A 260 56.39 2.55 17.10
N ASN A 261 56.17 1.85 15.99
CA ASN A 261 56.64 2.25 14.66
C ASN A 261 55.47 2.35 13.69
N TRP A 262 55.60 3.21 12.68
CA TRP A 262 54.65 3.23 11.57
C TRP A 262 54.67 1.89 10.82
N LYS A 263 53.48 1.39 10.50
CA LYS A 263 53.28 0.24 9.63
C LYS A 263 52.53 0.68 8.39
N ALA A 264 53.12 0.50 7.22
CA ALA A 264 52.41 0.70 5.95
C ALA A 264 51.28 -0.33 5.84
N ARG A 265 50.06 0.15 5.55
CA ARG A 265 48.84 -0.64 5.37
C ARG A 265 48.40 -0.56 3.92
N THR A 266 49.09 -1.32 3.07
CA THR A 266 48.78 -1.44 1.63
C THR A 266 47.48 -2.21 1.37
N ASP A 267 47.06 -3.00 2.36
CA ASP A 267 45.79 -3.72 2.43
C ASP A 267 44.60 -2.80 2.70
N TRP A 268 44.83 -1.63 3.29
CA TRP A 268 43.78 -0.65 3.55
C TRP A 268 43.44 0.18 2.31
N LYS A 269 42.16 0.25 1.97
CA LYS A 269 41.64 0.98 0.82
C LYS A 269 40.68 2.08 1.25
N GLU A 270 40.71 3.19 0.52
CA GLU A 270 39.74 4.27 0.72
C GLU A 270 38.32 3.79 0.38
N GLY A 271 37.33 4.27 1.11
CA GLY A 271 35.93 3.86 0.93
C GLY A 271 35.57 2.49 1.51
N VAL A 272 36.49 1.83 2.23
CA VAL A 272 36.23 0.58 2.97
C VAL A 272 36.09 0.89 4.46
N LEU A 273 35.08 0.30 5.11
CA LEU A 273 34.88 0.39 6.56
C LEU A 273 35.74 -0.67 7.27
N TYR A 274 36.60 -0.24 8.19
CA TYR A 274 37.40 -1.10 9.05
C TYR A 274 36.90 -1.02 10.49
N GLY A 275 35.72 -1.61 10.77
CA GLY A 275 34.98 -1.36 12.01
C GLY A 275 35.56 -1.96 13.31
N THR A 276 36.43 -2.96 13.23
CA THR A 276 36.97 -3.67 14.42
C THR A 276 38.48 -3.92 14.33
N VAL A 277 39.20 -3.04 13.63
CA VAL A 277 40.61 -3.23 13.30
C VAL A 277 41.57 -2.86 14.44
N PHE A 278 41.08 -2.18 15.48
CA PHE A 278 41.84 -1.84 16.69
C PHE A 278 41.30 -2.59 17.90
N SER A 279 42.19 -3.06 18.78
CA SER A 279 41.88 -4.05 19.82
C SER A 279 42.09 -3.60 21.27
N ALA A 280 42.69 -2.43 21.52
CA ALA A 280 42.95 -1.93 22.87
C ALA A 280 41.91 -0.90 23.30
N ALA A 281 41.34 -1.10 24.49
CA ALA A 281 40.47 -0.13 25.16
C ALA A 281 41.30 1.01 25.80
N ASN A 282 40.67 2.17 25.97
CA ASN A 282 41.29 3.40 26.45
C ASN A 282 42.63 3.67 25.74
N ALA A 283 42.61 3.71 24.42
CA ALA A 283 43.82 3.84 23.62
C ALA A 283 43.58 4.69 22.37
N SER A 284 44.65 5.35 21.91
CA SER A 284 44.63 6.11 20.66
C SER A 284 45.39 5.37 19.55
N ASN A 285 44.81 5.32 18.36
CA ASN A 285 45.43 4.82 17.15
C ASN A 285 45.60 5.95 16.15
N TYR A 286 46.75 6.01 15.48
CA TYR A 286 47.04 7.05 14.51
C TYR A 286 47.14 6.49 13.11
N LEU A 287 46.52 7.18 12.16
CA LEU A 287 46.60 6.86 10.74
C LEU A 287 47.13 8.06 9.99
N MET A 288 48.17 7.86 9.19
CA MET A 288 48.72 8.88 8.31
C MET A 288 48.38 8.57 6.85
N LYS A 289 47.94 9.61 6.14
CA LYS A 289 47.79 9.64 4.69
C LYS A 289 48.57 10.82 4.13
N VAL A 290 49.44 10.54 3.16
CA VAL A 290 50.16 11.57 2.42
C VAL A 290 49.43 11.83 1.11
N ILE A 291 49.03 13.08 0.89
CA ILE A 291 48.37 13.51 -0.34
C ILE A 291 49.27 14.51 -1.05
N ASN A 292 49.66 14.20 -2.28
CA ASN A 292 50.42 15.11 -3.14
C ASN A 292 49.48 15.80 -4.14
N THR A 293 49.67 17.09 -4.35
CA THR A 293 48.95 17.86 -5.37
C THR A 293 49.89 18.80 -6.10
N ASP A 294 49.72 19.00 -7.41
CA ASP A 294 50.60 19.90 -8.18
C ASP A 294 50.22 21.39 -8.01
N ALA A 295 49.11 21.68 -7.31
CA ALA A 295 48.63 23.03 -6.99
C ALA A 295 47.78 23.08 -5.71
N PRO A 296 47.57 24.26 -5.08
CA PRO A 296 46.64 24.38 -3.96
C PRO A 296 45.21 24.03 -4.39
N ILE A 297 44.54 23.16 -3.63
CA ILE A 297 43.25 22.58 -4.04
C ILE A 297 42.40 22.20 -2.83
N LYS A 298 41.07 22.35 -2.94
CA LYS A 298 40.13 21.86 -1.93
C LYS A 298 39.52 20.53 -2.37
N ILE A 299 39.56 19.51 -1.51
CA ILE A 299 38.93 18.20 -1.75
C ILE A 299 38.01 17.82 -0.58
N PRO A 300 36.90 17.10 -0.82
CA PRO A 300 36.09 16.55 0.27
C PRO A 300 36.83 15.39 0.95
N LEU A 301 36.53 15.18 2.23
CA LEU A 301 36.97 14.04 3.02
C LEU A 301 35.78 13.51 3.83
N ASN A 302 35.44 12.24 3.62
CA ASN A 302 34.41 11.54 4.36
C ASN A 302 35.05 10.54 5.33
N LEU A 303 34.53 10.48 6.55
CA LEU A 303 35.14 9.80 7.68
C LEU A 303 34.11 9.06 8.53
N GLY A 304 34.61 8.12 9.31
CA GLY A 304 33.88 7.47 10.40
C GLY A 304 34.86 6.92 11.42
N SER A 305 34.39 6.75 12.66
CA SER A 305 35.26 6.36 13.78
C SER A 305 34.52 5.60 14.87
N ASP A 306 35.28 4.75 15.54
CA ASP A 306 34.90 4.02 16.74
C ASP A 306 36.06 4.14 17.75
N ASP A 307 36.02 5.01 18.75
CA ASP A 307 34.95 5.96 19.11
C ASP A 307 35.25 7.35 18.53
N GLY A 308 35.99 8.18 19.26
CA GLY A 308 36.25 9.58 18.92
C GLY A 308 37.28 9.74 17.80
N ILE A 309 37.22 10.86 17.07
CA ILE A 309 38.13 11.20 15.98
C ILE A 309 38.72 12.61 16.12
N LYS A 310 40.03 12.74 15.87
CA LYS A 310 40.66 14.01 15.49
C LYS A 310 41.32 13.88 14.13
N VAL A 311 41.27 14.95 13.35
CA VAL A 311 41.94 15.04 12.05
C VAL A 311 42.81 16.28 12.03
N TYR A 312 44.07 16.07 11.67
CA TYR A 312 45.03 17.13 11.46
C TYR A 312 45.43 17.18 9.99
N LEU A 313 45.43 18.38 9.41
CA LEU A 313 45.95 18.65 8.08
C LEU A 313 47.22 19.49 8.23
N ASN A 314 48.36 18.95 7.80
CA ASN A 314 49.67 19.61 7.92
C ASN A 314 49.94 20.11 9.36
N GLY A 315 49.55 19.30 10.36
CA GLY A 315 49.68 19.60 11.78
C GLY A 315 48.59 20.49 12.38
N GLN A 316 47.72 21.09 11.58
CA GLN A 316 46.60 21.89 12.07
C GLN A 316 45.37 21.02 12.30
N LEU A 317 44.76 21.10 13.49
CA LEU A 317 43.50 20.41 13.79
C LEU A 317 42.36 20.97 12.93
N VAL A 318 41.76 20.14 12.09
CA VAL A 318 40.64 20.51 11.20
C VAL A 318 39.32 19.86 11.57
N LEU A 319 39.34 18.83 12.42
CA LEU A 319 38.15 18.16 12.98
C LEU A 319 38.51 17.55 14.33
N GLY A 320 37.61 17.69 15.32
CA GLY A 320 37.68 16.96 16.58
C GLY A 320 36.27 16.65 17.06
N ASN A 321 35.96 15.36 17.24
CA ASN A 321 34.67 14.91 17.75
C ASN A 321 34.88 13.75 18.72
N ASN A 322 34.65 13.98 20.02
CA ASN A 322 34.77 12.97 21.05
C ASN A 322 33.39 12.39 21.37
N ILE A 323 33.06 11.26 20.75
CA ILE A 323 31.75 10.64 20.86
C ILE A 323 31.90 9.12 20.88
N GLY A 324 31.23 8.47 21.83
CA GLY A 324 31.18 7.01 21.90
C GLY A 324 30.18 6.45 20.89
N ARG A 325 30.64 5.64 19.93
CA ARG A 325 29.83 5.09 18.84
C ARG A 325 30.63 4.06 18.03
N GLY A 326 29.92 3.20 17.31
CA GLY A 326 30.53 2.37 16.28
C GLY A 326 30.94 3.16 15.02
N ALA A 327 31.97 2.67 14.32
CA ALA A 327 32.43 3.26 13.06
C ALA A 327 31.42 2.96 11.94
N ALA A 328 30.98 4.01 11.23
CA ALA A 328 30.14 3.89 10.05
C ALA A 328 30.64 4.83 8.94
N PRO A 329 30.41 4.52 7.66
CA PRO A 329 30.75 5.44 6.57
C PRO A 329 30.08 6.79 6.73
N ASP A 330 30.78 7.84 6.30
CA ASP A 330 30.23 9.19 6.09
C ASP A 330 29.62 9.88 7.33
N GLN A 331 30.03 9.47 8.55
CA GLN A 331 29.66 10.10 9.83
C GLN A 331 30.16 11.55 9.94
N GLU A 332 31.38 11.81 9.47
CA GLU A 332 31.91 13.17 9.29
C GLU A 332 32.24 13.46 7.83
N LYS A 333 31.88 14.67 7.39
CA LYS A 333 32.14 15.17 6.04
C LYS A 333 32.78 16.54 6.17
N ILE A 334 34.07 16.65 5.84
CA ILE A 334 34.83 17.90 5.90
C ILE A 334 35.46 18.22 4.54
N THR A 335 35.97 19.45 4.38
CA THR A 335 36.76 19.85 3.21
C THR A 335 38.21 20.06 3.63
N LEU A 336 39.14 19.37 2.98
CA LEU A 336 40.58 19.61 3.14
C LEU A 336 41.03 20.69 2.17
N ALA A 337 41.69 21.74 2.69
CA ALA A 337 42.36 22.75 1.88
C ALA A 337 43.84 22.40 1.74
N LEU A 338 44.18 21.68 0.67
CA LEU A 338 45.54 21.19 0.41
C LEU A 338 46.41 22.30 -0.19
N ASN A 339 47.66 22.37 0.27
CA ASN A 339 48.71 23.21 -0.30
C ASN A 339 49.33 22.51 -1.51
N LYS A 340 49.99 23.26 -2.42
CA LYS A 340 50.84 22.66 -3.46
C LYS A 340 51.90 21.76 -2.82
N GLY A 341 52.12 20.60 -3.41
CA GLY A 341 53.10 19.61 -2.95
C GLY A 341 52.51 18.62 -1.95
N ARG A 342 53.32 18.24 -0.97
CA ARG A 342 53.03 17.19 0.01
C ARG A 342 52.13 17.73 1.13
N ASN A 343 51.02 17.04 1.38
CA ASN A 343 50.11 17.31 2.49
C ASN A 343 49.99 16.07 3.38
N LEU A 344 50.00 16.27 4.70
CA LEU A 344 49.88 15.23 5.70
C LEU A 344 48.49 15.27 6.32
N VAL A 345 47.75 14.16 6.22
CA VAL A 345 46.45 13.98 6.85
C VAL A 345 46.60 12.93 7.94
N LEU A 346 46.64 13.38 9.18
CA LEU A 346 46.77 12.53 10.36
C LEU A 346 45.39 12.37 11.02
N LEU A 347 44.92 11.14 11.16
CA LEU A 347 43.76 10.80 11.97
C LEU A 347 44.23 10.25 13.31
N LYS A 348 43.59 10.68 14.39
CA LYS A 348 43.62 10.03 15.70
C LYS A 348 42.25 9.41 15.94
N ILE A 349 42.22 8.10 16.14
CA ILE A 349 41.03 7.35 16.53
C ILE A 349 41.20 6.97 17.99
N TYR A 350 40.36 7.53 18.86
CA TYR A 350 40.35 7.25 20.28
C TYR A 350 39.30 6.18 20.58
N ASN A 351 39.71 5.09 21.22
CA ASN A 351 38.82 4.04 21.69
C ASN A 351 38.59 4.21 23.20
N GLY A 352 37.36 4.51 23.62
CA GLY A 352 36.99 4.55 25.04
C GLY A 352 36.87 3.13 25.61
N GLY A 353 36.39 2.18 24.82
CA GLY A 353 36.37 0.75 25.14
C GLY A 353 35.59 -0.07 24.11
N GLY A 354 35.84 -1.39 24.07
CA GLY A 354 35.21 -2.27 23.10
C GLY A 354 35.95 -2.35 21.77
N ALA A 355 35.24 -2.73 20.71
CA ALA A 355 35.78 -2.76 19.35
C ALA A 355 36.08 -1.34 18.87
N SER A 356 37.04 -1.19 17.95
CA SER A 356 37.42 0.13 17.45
C SER A 356 37.89 0.06 16.00
N GLY A 357 37.69 1.16 15.27
CA GLY A 357 37.73 1.14 13.82
C GLY A 357 37.60 2.52 13.17
N PHE A 358 37.67 2.54 11.85
CA PHE A 358 37.59 3.78 11.07
C PHE A 358 37.02 3.57 9.67
N TYR A 359 36.59 4.67 9.07
CA TYR A 359 36.31 4.82 7.64
C TYR A 359 37.02 6.07 7.11
N TYR A 360 37.59 5.99 5.91
CA TYR A 360 38.25 7.11 5.24
C TYR A 360 37.99 7.06 3.74
N LYS A 361 37.52 8.16 3.16
CA LYS A 361 37.41 8.34 1.71
C LYS A 361 37.69 9.79 1.33
N SER A 362 38.79 10.01 0.63
CA SER A 362 39.13 11.33 0.09
C SER A 362 38.52 11.51 -1.30
N GLY A 363 38.20 12.75 -1.66
CA GLY A 363 37.78 13.12 -3.01
C GLY A 363 38.93 13.28 -3.99
N ALA A 364 40.09 12.66 -3.76
CA ALA A 364 41.28 12.82 -4.61
C ALA A 364 41.02 12.43 -6.08
N ASP A 365 40.17 11.44 -6.32
CA ASP A 365 39.78 11.00 -7.67
C ASP A 365 38.56 11.75 -8.22
N GLN A 366 37.95 12.64 -7.43
CA GLN A 366 36.77 13.38 -7.83
C GLN A 366 37.16 14.72 -8.45
N VAL A 367 36.64 14.98 -9.64
CA VAL A 367 36.75 16.26 -10.33
C VAL A 367 35.42 17.00 -10.10
N PRO A 368 35.34 17.99 -9.19
CA PRO A 368 34.10 18.67 -8.87
C PRO A 368 33.59 19.42 -10.10
N LYS A 369 32.30 19.27 -10.40
CA LYS A 369 31.64 20.09 -11.41
C LYS A 369 31.46 21.52 -10.89
N PRO A 370 31.51 22.52 -11.79
CA PRO A 370 31.09 23.88 -11.45
C PRO A 370 29.74 23.88 -10.75
N SER A 371 29.62 24.63 -9.66
CA SER A 371 28.35 24.73 -8.97
C SER A 371 28.15 26.07 -8.28
N LEU A 372 26.88 26.41 -8.08
CA LEU A 372 26.44 27.53 -7.27
C LEU A 372 25.62 26.98 -6.12
N ALA A 373 25.98 27.37 -4.90
CA ALA A 373 25.30 26.96 -3.69
C ALA A 373 24.59 28.13 -3.02
N ILE A 374 23.44 27.81 -2.41
CA ILE A 374 22.57 28.75 -1.72
C ILE A 374 22.16 28.11 -0.41
N ASP A 375 22.47 28.75 0.71
CA ASP A 375 21.93 28.36 2.01
C ASP A 375 20.53 28.96 2.16
N LEU A 376 19.56 28.14 2.55
CA LEU A 376 18.16 28.56 2.75
C LEU A 376 17.47 27.60 3.71
N SER A 377 16.53 28.08 4.51
CA SER A 377 15.68 27.21 5.34
C SER A 377 14.30 27.11 4.72
N CYS A 378 13.90 25.91 4.31
CA CYS A 378 12.57 25.64 3.79
C CYS A 378 12.03 24.33 4.34
N GLU A 379 10.74 24.30 4.67
CA GLU A 379 10.06 23.09 5.11
C GLU A 379 10.12 22.00 4.03
N LYS A 380 10.15 20.74 4.46
CA LYS A 380 10.03 19.58 3.57
C LYS A 380 8.90 19.76 2.54
N GLY A 381 9.07 19.23 1.35
CA GLY A 381 8.14 19.50 0.25
C GLY A 381 8.59 18.97 -1.09
N SER A 382 7.72 19.18 -2.08
CA SER A 382 8.09 19.16 -3.49
C SER A 382 8.71 20.51 -3.85
N PHE A 383 9.78 20.49 -4.63
CA PHE A 383 10.50 21.67 -5.06
C PHE A 383 10.66 21.69 -6.57
N ALA A 384 10.56 22.88 -7.13
CA ALA A 384 10.86 23.12 -8.53
C ALA A 384 11.80 24.33 -8.63
N ILE A 385 12.82 24.22 -9.47
CA ILE A 385 13.69 25.34 -9.83
C ILE A 385 13.38 25.75 -11.26
N GLU A 386 12.99 27.01 -11.44
CA GLU A 386 12.99 27.67 -12.74
C GLU A 386 14.36 28.33 -12.95
N LEU A 387 15.12 27.81 -13.92
CA LEU A 387 16.46 28.25 -14.26
C LEU A 387 16.45 28.95 -15.62
N MET A 388 16.75 30.25 -15.65
CA MET A 388 16.97 30.96 -16.91
C MET A 388 18.45 30.90 -17.27
N ALA A 389 18.77 30.11 -18.30
CA ALA A 389 20.15 29.82 -18.70
C ALA A 389 20.34 29.78 -20.22
N LYS A 390 21.59 29.93 -20.66
CA LYS A 390 22.04 29.66 -22.02
C LYS A 390 23.39 28.93 -21.99
N ALA A 391 23.64 28.11 -23.01
CA ALA A 391 24.84 27.28 -23.06
C ALA A 391 25.45 27.27 -24.45
N LYS A 392 26.79 27.30 -24.52
CA LYS A 392 27.55 27.24 -25.79
C LYS A 392 27.51 25.85 -26.45
N LYS A 393 27.22 24.81 -25.68
CA LYS A 393 27.04 23.41 -26.11
C LYS A 393 25.94 22.76 -25.26
N ALA A 394 25.44 21.61 -25.68
CA ALA A 394 24.52 20.83 -24.85
C ALA A 394 25.26 20.32 -23.60
N VAL A 395 24.63 20.47 -22.44
CA VAL A 395 25.22 20.25 -21.12
C VAL A 395 24.15 19.77 -20.14
N VAL A 396 24.58 19.19 -19.02
CA VAL A 396 23.68 18.72 -17.97
C VAL A 396 23.71 19.67 -16.77
N ALA A 397 22.53 19.98 -16.24
CA ALA A 397 22.32 20.66 -14.98
C ALA A 397 21.63 19.71 -13.99
N GLN A 398 22.03 19.77 -12.72
CA GLN A 398 21.40 19.03 -11.62
C GLN A 398 21.26 19.96 -10.41
N VAL A 399 20.31 19.68 -9.54
CA VAL A 399 20.25 20.30 -8.22
C VAL A 399 20.55 19.27 -7.15
N GLY A 400 21.59 19.54 -6.37
CA GLY A 400 21.84 18.89 -5.10
C GLY A 400 21.16 19.66 -3.96
N TRP A 401 20.82 18.98 -2.87
CA TRP A 401 20.30 19.64 -1.67
C TRP A 401 20.91 19.08 -0.39
N LYS A 402 20.78 19.84 0.71
CA LYS A 402 21.19 19.43 2.05
C LYS A 402 20.08 19.69 3.07
N THR A 403 20.05 18.87 4.11
CA THR A 403 19.16 18.99 5.27
C THR A 403 19.99 19.33 6.53
N GLU A 404 19.39 19.33 7.72
CA GLU A 404 20.08 19.63 8.98
C GLU A 404 21.28 18.69 9.21
N GLY A 405 22.46 19.26 9.53
CA GLY A 405 23.69 18.49 9.76
C GLY A 405 24.33 17.83 8.52
N GLU A 406 23.71 17.95 7.35
CA GLU A 406 24.21 17.32 6.12
C GLU A 406 25.05 18.28 5.24
N SER A 407 26.02 17.71 4.55
CA SER A 407 26.71 18.34 3.40
C SER A 407 26.11 17.85 2.09
N TYR A 408 26.25 18.62 1.00
CA TYR A 408 25.82 18.17 -0.33
C TYR A 408 26.43 16.80 -0.67
N SER A 409 25.57 15.85 -1.04
CA SER A 409 25.94 14.47 -1.31
C SER A 409 25.37 14.00 -2.66
N GLN A 410 25.80 12.84 -3.14
CA GLN A 410 25.22 12.20 -4.33
C GLN A 410 23.84 11.58 -4.06
N GLU A 411 23.47 11.38 -2.80
CA GLU A 411 22.16 10.81 -2.42
C GLU A 411 21.04 11.83 -2.59
N ASN A 412 21.34 13.11 -2.31
CA ASN A 412 20.43 14.23 -2.45
C ASN A 412 20.75 15.02 -3.73
N LEU A 413 20.65 14.35 -4.88
CA LEU A 413 20.92 14.93 -6.20
C LEU A 413 19.79 14.61 -7.19
N SER A 414 19.33 15.63 -7.92
CA SER A 414 18.26 15.46 -8.90
C SER A 414 18.73 14.66 -10.12
N SER A 415 17.76 14.17 -10.89
CA SER A 415 18.03 13.73 -12.26
C SER A 415 18.65 14.87 -13.11
N GLY A 416 19.47 14.49 -14.08
CA GLY A 416 20.13 15.43 -14.99
C GLY A 416 19.16 16.04 -15.99
N LEU A 417 19.05 17.37 -15.98
CA LEU A 417 18.35 18.15 -17.00
C LEU A 417 19.32 18.52 -18.12
N LYS A 418 18.95 18.19 -19.37
CA LYS A 418 19.71 18.61 -20.56
C LYS A 418 19.40 20.07 -20.92
N VAL A 419 20.36 20.96 -20.69
CA VAL A 419 20.34 22.34 -21.18
C VAL A 419 20.86 22.32 -22.62
N GLN A 420 20.05 22.81 -23.56
CA GLN A 420 20.37 22.79 -24.98
C GLN A 420 21.33 23.92 -25.35
N LYS A 421 22.14 23.71 -26.40
CA LYS A 421 22.92 24.79 -27.02
C LYS A 421 21.96 25.89 -27.49
N SER A 422 22.20 27.12 -27.06
CA SER A 422 21.38 28.28 -27.41
C SER A 422 22.15 29.57 -27.16
N SER A 423 22.05 30.53 -28.09
CA SER A 423 22.47 31.93 -27.86
C SER A 423 21.44 32.70 -27.04
N ASP A 424 20.17 32.29 -27.13
CA ASP A 424 19.04 32.92 -26.45
C ASP A 424 18.86 32.35 -25.04
N TRP A 425 18.37 33.20 -24.13
CA TRP A 425 17.95 32.80 -22.79
C TRP A 425 16.74 31.89 -22.85
N LYS A 426 16.83 30.71 -22.23
CA LYS A 426 15.73 29.75 -22.12
C LYS A 426 15.44 29.46 -20.67
N SER A 427 14.16 29.27 -20.35
CA SER A 427 13.72 28.78 -19.04
C SER A 427 13.75 27.25 -19.03
N TYR A 428 14.31 26.69 -17.97
CA TYR A 428 14.36 25.26 -17.72
C TYR A 428 13.82 24.95 -16.34
N ARG A 429 13.23 23.76 -16.18
CA ARG A 429 12.68 23.29 -14.91
C ARG A 429 13.45 22.07 -14.39
N LEU A 430 13.83 22.13 -13.11
CA LEU A 430 14.39 21.02 -12.34
C LEU A 430 13.46 20.73 -11.16
N ASP A 431 12.94 19.51 -11.05
CA ASP A 431 12.09 19.08 -9.94
C ASP A 431 12.85 18.15 -8.99
N PHE A 432 12.60 18.29 -7.69
CA PHE A 432 13.07 17.36 -6.67
C PHE A 432 12.11 17.35 -5.47
N VAL A 433 12.21 16.35 -4.60
CA VAL A 433 11.39 16.23 -3.39
C VAL A 433 12.33 16.01 -2.22
N SER A 434 12.14 16.77 -1.14
CA SER A 434 12.80 16.52 0.14
C SER A 434 11.75 16.11 1.17
N LEU A 435 11.97 14.96 1.82
CA LEU A 435 11.14 14.48 2.93
C LEU A 435 11.56 15.07 4.28
N GLN A 436 12.64 15.85 4.30
CA GLN A 436 13.16 16.60 5.44
C GLN A 436 13.27 18.09 5.10
N ASP A 437 13.40 18.93 6.12
CA ASP A 437 13.56 20.36 5.91
C ASP A 437 14.88 20.66 5.18
N LEU A 438 14.76 21.50 4.16
CA LEU A 438 15.83 21.92 3.27
C LEU A 438 16.65 23.02 3.93
N LYS A 439 17.98 22.87 3.95
CA LYS A 439 18.96 23.83 4.48
C LYS A 439 19.82 24.49 3.40
N GLY A 440 19.75 24.00 2.17
CA GLY A 440 20.41 24.62 1.04
C GLY A 440 20.25 23.82 -0.24
N ILE A 441 20.44 24.51 -1.36
CA ILE A 441 20.47 23.92 -2.70
C ILE A 441 21.81 24.23 -3.37
N GLN A 442 22.27 23.30 -4.19
CA GLN A 442 23.46 23.44 -5.02
C GLN A 442 23.10 23.12 -6.47
N LEU A 443 23.12 24.12 -7.32
CA LEU A 443 23.00 23.91 -8.76
C LEU A 443 24.35 23.47 -9.31
N VAL A 444 24.43 22.22 -9.75
CA VAL A 444 25.63 21.56 -10.30
C VAL A 444 25.53 21.53 -11.82
N LEU A 445 26.57 22.03 -12.51
CA LEU A 445 26.53 22.33 -13.93
C LEU A 445 27.79 21.84 -14.64
N ASP A 446 27.69 21.46 -15.91
CA ASP A 446 28.89 21.34 -16.75
C ASP A 446 29.44 22.72 -17.16
N ASN A 447 30.70 22.77 -17.58
CA ASN A 447 31.37 23.99 -18.03
C ASN A 447 30.63 24.70 -19.18
N GLY A 448 30.54 26.03 -19.09
CA GLY A 448 30.08 26.89 -20.20
C GLY A 448 28.59 27.25 -20.18
N ILE A 449 27.97 27.23 -19.00
CA ILE A 449 26.58 27.68 -18.77
C ILE A 449 26.58 29.08 -18.18
N ALA A 450 25.91 30.01 -18.85
CA ALA A 450 25.57 31.30 -18.28
C ALA A 450 24.18 31.24 -17.65
N ILE A 451 24.04 31.81 -16.46
CA ILE A 451 22.81 31.81 -15.66
C ILE A 451 22.39 33.25 -15.43
N ARG A 452 21.16 33.57 -15.78
CA ARG A 452 20.56 34.89 -15.59
C ARG A 452 19.72 34.95 -14.33
N SER A 453 18.93 33.92 -14.08
CA SER A 453 18.11 33.83 -12.87
C SER A 453 17.83 32.40 -12.46
N LEU A 454 17.54 32.23 -11.18
CA LEU A 454 17.08 31.02 -10.54
C LEU A 454 15.90 31.38 -9.66
N LYS A 455 14.76 30.69 -9.79
CA LYS A 455 13.64 30.79 -8.85
C LYS A 455 13.37 29.43 -8.24
N LEU A 456 13.24 29.38 -6.91
CA LEU A 456 12.87 28.18 -6.18
C LEU A 456 11.41 28.26 -5.78
N TYR A 457 10.66 27.22 -6.10
CA TYR A 457 9.27 27.03 -5.75
C TYR A 457 9.13 25.86 -4.79
N ARG A 458 8.15 25.93 -3.89
CA ARG A 458 7.79 24.84 -2.96
C ARG A 458 6.30 24.55 -2.97
N ASN A 459 5.96 23.28 -2.81
CA ASN A 459 4.62 22.77 -2.58
C ASN A 459 4.69 21.52 -1.68
N GLU A 460 3.55 20.94 -1.31
CA GLU A 460 3.54 19.76 -0.44
C GLU A 460 4.18 18.53 -1.09
N VAL A 461 4.63 17.60 -0.26
CA VAL A 461 5.16 16.30 -0.71
C VAL A 461 4.08 15.48 -1.41
N PRO A 462 4.42 14.68 -2.44
CA PRO A 462 3.51 13.70 -3.00
C PRO A 462 3.12 12.66 -1.93
N LEU A 463 1.87 12.21 -1.92
CA LEU A 463 1.35 11.30 -0.90
C LEU A 463 0.58 10.14 -1.54
N LYS A 464 0.74 8.93 -1.00
CA LYS A 464 -0.23 7.84 -1.19
C LYS A 464 -1.33 8.02 -0.16
N LEU A 465 -2.54 8.33 -0.60
CA LEU A 465 -3.68 8.55 0.30
C LEU A 465 -3.97 7.28 1.09
N SER A 466 -4.14 7.44 2.40
CA SER A 466 -4.65 6.41 3.30
C SER A 466 -6.11 6.69 3.60
N PHE A 467 -6.90 5.63 3.72
CA PHE A 467 -8.35 5.74 3.88
C PHE A 467 -8.84 5.18 5.21
N GLU A 468 -9.93 5.75 5.71
CA GLU A 468 -10.74 5.26 6.81
C GLU A 468 -12.22 5.32 6.43
N ASN A 469 -13.10 4.73 7.25
CA ASN A 469 -14.56 4.82 7.08
C ASN A 469 -15.05 4.53 5.65
N ALA A 470 -14.58 3.46 5.03
CA ALA A 470 -15.05 3.07 3.70
C ALA A 470 -16.51 2.61 3.76
N LEU A 471 -17.35 3.20 2.92
CA LEU A 471 -18.78 2.92 2.83
C LEU A 471 -19.14 2.46 1.43
N ALA A 472 -20.08 1.53 1.30
CA ALA A 472 -20.64 1.14 0.03
C ALA A 472 -22.15 0.97 0.15
N THR A 473 -22.86 1.26 -0.94
CA THR A 473 -24.30 0.98 -1.07
C THR A 473 -24.64 -0.49 -0.86
N PHE A 474 -23.73 -1.39 -1.21
CA PHE A 474 -23.83 -2.82 -0.96
C PHE A 474 -22.44 -3.47 -0.94
N SER A 475 -22.29 -4.57 -0.22
CA SER A 475 -21.10 -5.42 -0.28
C SER A 475 -21.51 -6.89 -0.19
N GLN A 476 -20.99 -7.70 -1.10
CA GLN A 476 -21.14 -9.15 -1.08
C GLN A 476 -20.49 -9.75 0.18
N GLY A 477 -21.09 -10.81 0.73
CA GLY A 477 -20.49 -11.57 1.83
C GLY A 477 -19.06 -12.04 1.50
N GLY A 478 -18.10 -11.72 2.36
CA GLY A 478 -16.68 -12.00 2.15
C GLY A 478 -15.93 -11.01 1.26
N TYR A 479 -16.59 -10.00 0.70
CA TYR A 479 -15.97 -8.94 -0.11
C TYR A 479 -16.42 -7.54 0.38
N PRO A 480 -16.12 -7.19 1.64
CA PRO A 480 -16.52 -5.90 2.20
C PRO A 480 -15.69 -4.77 1.61
N VAL A 481 -16.32 -3.62 1.34
CA VAL A 481 -15.65 -2.44 0.76
C VAL A 481 -14.39 -1.99 1.50
N VAL A 482 -14.34 -2.16 2.82
CA VAL A 482 -13.18 -1.82 3.66
C VAL A 482 -11.91 -2.61 3.29
N SER A 483 -12.05 -3.81 2.73
CA SER A 483 -10.92 -4.64 2.26
C SER A 483 -10.41 -4.25 0.87
N ALA A 484 -10.99 -3.22 0.25
CA ALA A 484 -10.48 -2.66 -1.00
C ALA A 484 -9.47 -1.52 -0.76
N VAL A 485 -9.13 -1.18 0.49
CA VAL A 485 -8.17 -0.12 0.84
C VAL A 485 -7.29 -0.50 2.03
N ASP A 486 -7.16 -1.80 2.31
CA ASP A 486 -6.39 -2.30 3.45
C ASP A 486 -4.94 -2.67 3.09
N GLY A 487 -4.55 -2.46 1.83
CA GLY A 487 -3.23 -2.76 1.29
C GLY A 487 -3.02 -4.25 0.99
N LYS A 488 -4.08 -5.07 1.00
CA LYS A 488 -4.01 -6.51 0.76
C LYS A 488 -4.70 -6.86 -0.55
N GLU A 489 -4.12 -7.82 -1.27
CA GLU A 489 -4.62 -8.28 -2.56
C GLU A 489 -4.83 -9.79 -2.57
N ALA A 490 -5.53 -10.33 -1.56
CA ALA A 490 -5.76 -11.77 -1.50
C ALA A 490 -6.59 -12.25 -2.71
N PRO A 491 -6.29 -13.43 -3.28
CA PRO A 491 -6.91 -13.89 -4.52
C PRO A 491 -8.41 -14.23 -4.37
N SER A 492 -8.90 -14.34 -3.14
CA SER A 492 -10.30 -14.61 -2.79
C SER A 492 -10.65 -13.91 -1.48
N ARG A 493 -11.94 -13.61 -1.28
CA ARG A 493 -12.49 -12.97 -0.08
C ARG A 493 -11.79 -11.65 0.32
N ASN A 494 -11.43 -10.86 -0.68
CA ASN A 494 -10.74 -9.58 -0.51
C ASN A 494 -11.18 -8.60 -1.59
N GLY A 495 -11.34 -7.34 -1.20
CA GLY A 495 -11.86 -6.28 -2.04
C GLY A 495 -13.36 -6.11 -1.95
N TRP A 496 -13.88 -5.25 -2.83
CA TRP A 496 -15.30 -4.92 -2.94
C TRP A 496 -15.95 -5.65 -4.12
N ALA A 497 -17.03 -6.36 -3.83
CA ALA A 497 -17.88 -7.04 -4.83
C ALA A 497 -19.36 -6.88 -4.48
N ILE A 498 -20.26 -7.12 -5.43
CA ILE A 498 -21.67 -6.72 -5.29
C ILE A 498 -22.70 -7.83 -5.52
N SER A 499 -22.30 -9.10 -5.57
CA SER A 499 -23.28 -10.21 -5.70
C SER A 499 -24.20 -10.35 -4.48
N PRO A 500 -25.53 -10.53 -4.68
CA PRO A 500 -26.24 -10.75 -5.95
C PRO A 500 -26.86 -9.49 -6.60
N GLN A 501 -26.48 -8.28 -6.19
CA GLN A 501 -27.13 -7.01 -6.54
C GLN A 501 -26.68 -6.39 -7.88
N MET A 502 -26.13 -7.18 -8.82
CA MET A 502 -25.58 -6.68 -10.11
C MET A 502 -26.56 -5.86 -10.95
N GLY A 503 -27.88 -5.95 -10.73
CA GLY A 503 -28.87 -5.15 -11.46
C GLY A 503 -28.90 -3.66 -11.11
N ASN A 504 -28.11 -3.19 -10.14
CA ASN A 504 -28.15 -1.82 -9.63
C ASN A 504 -26.84 -1.06 -9.87
N VAL A 505 -26.93 0.26 -9.87
CA VAL A 505 -25.75 1.15 -9.73
C VAL A 505 -25.27 1.09 -8.28
N HIS A 506 -23.97 1.01 -8.09
CA HIS A 506 -23.35 0.91 -6.77
C HIS A 506 -22.28 1.96 -6.57
N TYR A 507 -22.28 2.58 -5.39
CA TYR A 507 -21.25 3.51 -4.96
C TYR A 507 -20.40 2.90 -3.84
N ALA A 508 -19.11 3.22 -3.85
CA ALA A 508 -18.17 3.05 -2.75
C ALA A 508 -17.43 4.38 -2.51
N SER A 509 -17.43 4.88 -1.29
CA SER A 509 -16.67 6.05 -0.87
C SER A 509 -15.62 5.69 0.17
N PHE A 510 -14.51 6.41 0.11
CA PHE A 510 -13.35 6.21 0.96
C PHE A 510 -12.96 7.57 1.53
N GLN A 511 -13.09 7.74 2.84
CA GLN A 511 -12.69 8.97 3.54
C GLN A 511 -11.17 8.97 3.67
N VAL A 512 -10.52 10.06 3.29
CA VAL A 512 -9.08 10.23 3.48
C VAL A 512 -8.81 10.42 4.98
N LYS A 513 -7.90 9.61 5.53
CA LYS A 513 -7.56 9.60 6.96
C LYS A 513 -6.79 10.83 7.40
N GLU A 514 -5.89 11.31 6.55
CA GLU A 514 -5.01 12.45 6.85
C GLU A 514 -5.52 13.73 6.19
N LYS A 515 -5.30 14.87 6.82
CA LYS A 515 -5.59 16.16 6.20
C LYS A 515 -4.57 16.42 5.09
N VAL A 516 -5.00 16.28 3.84
CA VAL A 516 -4.18 16.56 2.66
C VAL A 516 -4.60 17.89 2.07
N SER A 517 -3.65 18.81 1.86
CA SER A 517 -3.90 20.09 1.22
C SER A 517 -2.70 20.53 0.39
N PHE A 518 -2.86 20.69 -0.92
CA PHE A 518 -1.83 21.20 -1.83
C PHE A 518 -2.06 22.69 -2.16
N LYS A 519 -1.06 23.36 -2.72
CA LYS A 519 -1.26 24.66 -3.37
C LYS A 519 -1.63 24.46 -4.84
N GLY A 520 -2.80 24.97 -5.24
CA GLY A 520 -3.33 24.84 -6.59
C GLY A 520 -4.01 23.50 -6.89
N PRO A 521 -4.23 23.21 -8.19
CA PRO A 521 -4.76 21.93 -8.64
C PRO A 521 -3.87 20.75 -8.24
N VAL A 522 -4.47 19.58 -8.09
CA VAL A 522 -3.83 18.35 -7.61
C VAL A 522 -3.88 17.29 -8.70
N HIS A 523 -2.73 16.71 -9.05
CA HIS A 523 -2.68 15.52 -9.88
C HIS A 523 -2.97 14.28 -9.03
N LEU A 524 -3.90 13.47 -9.51
CA LEU A 524 -4.30 12.21 -8.89
C LEU A 524 -4.02 11.04 -9.82
N THR A 525 -3.40 10.00 -9.29
CA THR A 525 -3.26 8.70 -9.94
C THR A 525 -4.05 7.66 -9.16
N PHE A 526 -5.16 7.21 -9.72
CA PHE A 526 -5.96 6.12 -9.19
C PHE A 526 -5.51 4.80 -9.82
N THR A 527 -5.23 3.80 -8.98
CA THR A 527 -4.95 2.42 -9.40
C THR A 527 -6.04 1.51 -8.83
N LEU A 528 -6.93 1.02 -9.70
CA LEU A 528 -8.00 0.10 -9.36
C LEU A 528 -7.53 -1.32 -9.67
N LYS A 529 -7.04 -2.05 -8.66
CA LYS A 529 -6.52 -3.41 -8.79
C LYS A 529 -7.65 -4.43 -8.71
N GLN A 530 -7.59 -5.44 -9.58
CA GLN A 530 -8.66 -6.40 -9.81
C GLN A 530 -8.03 -7.79 -10.00
N GLN A 531 -7.58 -8.36 -8.89
CA GLN A 531 -6.74 -9.57 -8.85
C GLN A 531 -7.49 -10.86 -8.55
N PHE A 532 -8.83 -10.82 -8.54
CA PHE A 532 -9.65 -11.97 -8.20
C PHE A 532 -9.28 -13.20 -9.01
N GLN A 533 -9.24 -14.37 -8.36
CA GLN A 533 -8.69 -15.60 -8.92
C GLN A 533 -9.24 -15.98 -10.31
N GLY A 534 -10.51 -15.68 -10.59
CA GLY A 534 -11.15 -15.96 -11.87
C GLY A 534 -10.71 -15.06 -13.03
N GLY A 535 -9.99 -13.96 -12.80
CA GLY A 535 -9.43 -13.07 -13.83
C GLY A 535 -10.43 -12.35 -14.75
N GLN A 536 -11.73 -12.62 -14.61
CA GLN A 536 -12.80 -12.02 -15.42
C GLN A 536 -13.67 -11.02 -14.63
N HIS A 537 -13.37 -10.78 -13.35
CA HIS A 537 -14.18 -9.94 -12.46
C HIS A 537 -13.68 -8.49 -12.44
N SER A 538 -13.58 -7.89 -13.62
CA SER A 538 -13.20 -6.48 -13.73
C SER A 538 -14.43 -5.56 -13.88
N LEU A 539 -14.33 -4.31 -13.44
CA LEU A 539 -15.32 -3.25 -13.63
C LEU A 539 -15.55 -3.04 -15.13
N GLY A 540 -16.82 -2.95 -15.52
CA GLY A 540 -17.29 -2.84 -16.90
C GLY A 540 -17.76 -1.44 -17.27
N ARG A 541 -18.37 -0.69 -16.35
CA ARG A 541 -18.60 0.74 -16.51
C ARG A 541 -18.48 1.43 -15.17
N PHE A 542 -17.65 2.47 -15.08
CA PHE A 542 -17.40 3.15 -13.82
C PHE A 542 -17.12 4.65 -13.98
N ARG A 543 -17.28 5.37 -12.89
CA ARG A 543 -16.91 6.79 -12.74
C ARG A 543 -16.16 7.00 -11.42
N LEU A 544 -15.27 7.99 -11.38
CA LEU A 544 -14.55 8.39 -10.17
C LEU A 544 -14.91 9.82 -9.79
N ALA A 545 -14.87 10.12 -8.49
CA ALA A 545 -15.12 11.46 -7.98
C ALA A 545 -14.29 11.75 -6.72
N VAL A 546 -14.13 13.03 -6.41
CA VAL A 546 -13.47 13.54 -5.19
C VAL A 546 -14.39 14.51 -4.43
N THR A 547 -14.09 14.74 -3.16
CA THR A 547 -14.77 15.75 -2.35
C THR A 547 -13.78 16.42 -1.39
N ASN A 548 -14.11 17.64 -0.99
CA ASN A 548 -13.44 18.42 0.06
C ASN A 548 -14.36 18.67 1.27
N VAL A 549 -15.51 17.99 1.32
CA VAL A 549 -16.47 18.06 2.42
C VAL A 549 -15.84 17.56 3.73
N PRO A 550 -16.03 18.23 4.88
CA PRO A 550 -15.55 17.73 6.16
C PRO A 550 -16.07 16.32 6.49
N PRO A 551 -15.24 15.42 7.06
CA PRO A 551 -15.70 14.13 7.58
C PRO A 551 -16.92 14.21 8.52
N PRO A 552 -17.80 13.18 8.57
CA PRO A 552 -17.68 11.92 7.86
C PRO A 552 -18.10 11.99 6.39
N VAL A 553 -17.30 11.39 5.50
CA VAL A 553 -17.62 11.34 4.06
C VAL A 553 -18.64 10.25 3.75
N SER A 554 -19.75 10.63 3.10
CA SER A 554 -20.75 9.69 2.57
C SER A 554 -20.53 9.38 1.09
N TYR A 555 -21.10 8.31 0.54
CA TYR A 555 -20.99 8.00 -0.90
C TYR A 555 -21.77 8.94 -1.84
N GLY A 556 -22.38 9.98 -1.29
CA GLY A 556 -23.23 10.91 -2.02
C GLY A 556 -24.63 10.34 -2.29
N LEU A 557 -25.48 11.14 -2.91
CA LEU A 557 -26.88 10.78 -3.13
C LEU A 557 -27.07 10.00 -4.44
N PRO A 558 -27.95 8.98 -4.46
CA PRO A 558 -28.50 8.41 -5.69
C PRO A 558 -29.09 9.48 -6.62
N GLU A 559 -29.09 9.24 -7.94
CA GLU A 559 -29.49 10.26 -8.94
C GLU A 559 -30.99 10.62 -8.87
N ASP A 560 -31.84 9.65 -8.57
CA ASP A 560 -33.26 9.86 -8.28
C ASP A 560 -33.47 10.78 -7.07
N VAL A 561 -32.68 10.60 -6.00
CA VAL A 561 -32.69 11.48 -4.82
C VAL A 561 -32.22 12.90 -5.17
N LYS A 562 -31.17 13.04 -5.99
CA LYS A 562 -30.72 14.37 -6.48
C LYS A 562 -31.80 15.06 -7.31
N GLY A 563 -32.48 14.31 -8.19
CA GLY A 563 -33.59 14.81 -8.99
C GLY A 563 -34.74 15.32 -8.12
N ILE A 564 -35.05 14.63 -7.03
CA ILE A 564 -36.06 15.08 -6.05
C ILE A 564 -35.60 16.34 -5.31
N PHE A 565 -34.31 16.45 -4.99
CA PHE A 565 -33.75 17.64 -4.34
C PHE A 565 -33.77 18.89 -5.23
N ALA A 566 -33.80 18.74 -6.56
CA ALA A 566 -34.04 19.86 -7.48
C ALA A 566 -35.50 20.35 -7.46
N VAL A 567 -36.45 19.55 -6.95
CA VAL A 567 -37.85 19.96 -6.74
C VAL A 567 -37.96 20.67 -5.39
N ALA A 568 -38.57 21.86 -5.39
CA ALA A 568 -38.82 22.64 -4.17
C ALA A 568 -39.54 21.79 -3.11
N LYS A 569 -39.11 21.87 -1.83
CA LYS A 569 -39.58 20.99 -0.74
C LYS A 569 -41.11 20.93 -0.67
N ASN A 570 -41.80 22.08 -0.79
CA ASN A 570 -43.25 22.20 -0.75
C ASN A 570 -44.00 21.71 -2.00
N LYS A 571 -43.29 21.34 -3.07
CA LYS A 571 -43.86 20.83 -4.33
C LYS A 571 -43.63 19.34 -4.54
N ARG A 572 -42.97 18.65 -3.60
CA ARG A 572 -42.67 17.22 -3.73
C ARG A 572 -43.90 16.36 -3.49
N SER A 573 -44.09 15.31 -4.30
CA SER A 573 -45.20 14.36 -4.12
C SER A 573 -44.97 13.43 -2.91
N SER A 574 -46.01 12.72 -2.48
CA SER A 574 -45.90 11.70 -1.42
C SER A 574 -44.89 10.60 -1.79
N ASP A 575 -44.85 10.20 -3.06
CA ASP A 575 -43.90 9.20 -3.57
C ASP A 575 -42.46 9.70 -3.49
N GLN A 576 -42.23 10.97 -3.81
CA GLN A 576 -40.90 11.58 -3.67
C GLN A 576 -40.44 11.62 -2.21
N HIS A 577 -41.33 11.99 -1.27
CA HIS A 577 -41.01 11.94 0.17
C HIS A 577 -40.68 10.52 0.64
N LYS A 578 -41.40 9.51 0.13
CA LYS A 578 -41.11 8.11 0.42
C LYS A 578 -39.74 7.68 -0.12
N ILE A 579 -39.40 8.06 -1.35
CA ILE A 579 -38.08 7.78 -1.94
C ILE A 579 -36.96 8.40 -1.09
N LEU A 580 -37.10 9.66 -0.66
CA LEU A 580 -36.14 10.32 0.23
C LEU A 580 -35.99 9.59 1.56
N SER A 581 -37.11 9.22 2.18
CA SER A 581 -37.14 8.45 3.42
C SER A 581 -36.42 7.11 3.26
N ASP A 582 -36.74 6.34 2.23
CA ASP A 582 -36.17 5.03 1.98
C ASP A 582 -34.68 5.13 1.64
N ALA A 583 -34.27 6.14 0.87
CA ALA A 583 -32.87 6.40 0.56
C ALA A 583 -32.07 6.71 1.83
N PHE A 584 -32.55 7.64 2.66
CA PHE A 584 -31.89 7.97 3.93
C PHE A 584 -31.78 6.77 4.85
N LYS A 585 -32.85 5.98 4.97
CA LYS A 585 -32.87 4.76 5.80
C LYS A 585 -31.85 3.72 5.34
N LYS A 586 -31.61 3.61 4.03
CA LYS A 586 -30.63 2.70 3.43
C LYS A 586 -29.20 3.23 3.52
N SER A 587 -29.03 4.56 3.53
CA SER A 587 -27.71 5.19 3.56
C SER A 587 -27.18 5.47 4.96
N ASN A 588 -28.05 5.60 5.95
CA ASN A 588 -27.68 5.91 7.31
C ASN A 588 -27.13 4.67 8.04
N SER A 589 -25.83 4.68 8.36
CA SER A 589 -25.11 3.55 8.97
C SER A 589 -25.67 3.11 10.33
N GLU A 590 -26.09 4.07 11.17
CA GLU A 590 -26.73 3.82 12.46
C GLU A 590 -28.00 2.98 12.26
N ARG A 591 -28.91 3.41 11.38
CA ARG A 591 -30.15 2.67 11.12
C ARG A 591 -29.91 1.30 10.50
N VAL A 592 -28.99 1.19 9.54
CA VAL A 592 -28.65 -0.08 8.90
C VAL A 592 -28.14 -1.09 9.95
N LEU A 593 -27.30 -0.65 10.89
CA LEU A 593 -26.84 -1.48 12.00
C LEU A 593 -27.99 -1.92 12.90
N LEU A 594 -28.89 -1.02 13.29
CA LEU A 594 -30.05 -1.35 14.13
C LEU A 594 -30.96 -2.40 13.48
N VAL A 595 -31.23 -2.27 12.17
CA VAL A 595 -32.02 -3.25 11.41
C VAL A 595 -31.31 -4.60 11.34
N LYS A 596 -29.97 -4.60 11.18
CA LYS A 596 -29.18 -5.83 11.20
C LYS A 596 -29.27 -6.52 12.57
N LEU A 597 -29.10 -5.79 13.67
CA LEU A 597 -29.22 -6.33 15.03
C LEU A 597 -30.62 -6.89 15.30
N LEU A 598 -31.68 -6.21 14.84
CA LEU A 598 -33.04 -6.73 14.93
C LEU A 598 -33.21 -8.03 14.14
N LYS A 599 -32.65 -8.11 12.93
CA LYS A 599 -32.69 -9.32 12.12
C LYS A 599 -31.99 -10.48 12.81
N GLU A 600 -30.77 -10.26 13.32
CA GLU A 600 -29.97 -11.26 14.04
C GLU A 600 -30.67 -11.74 15.31
N ALA A 601 -31.21 -10.82 16.13
CA ALA A 601 -32.00 -11.19 17.32
C ALA A 601 -33.28 -11.99 16.96
N SER A 602 -33.84 -11.73 15.78
CA SER A 602 -35.05 -12.41 15.28
C SER A 602 -34.77 -13.79 14.68
N GLU A 603 -33.51 -14.21 14.52
CA GLU A 603 -33.19 -15.57 14.06
C GLU A 603 -33.63 -16.62 15.10
N PRO A 604 -34.17 -17.78 14.69
CA PRO A 604 -34.58 -18.81 15.63
C PRO A 604 -33.37 -19.35 16.39
N LEU A 605 -33.59 -19.76 17.66
CA LEU A 605 -32.54 -20.43 18.43
C LEU A 605 -32.03 -21.66 17.65
N PRO A 606 -30.70 -21.87 17.60
CA PRO A 606 -30.14 -23.07 17.02
C PRO A 606 -30.75 -24.33 17.65
N LYS A 607 -30.94 -25.37 16.84
CA LYS A 607 -31.36 -26.67 17.36
C LYS A 607 -30.27 -27.23 18.27
N ASP A 608 -30.68 -27.76 19.42
CA ASP A 608 -29.77 -28.39 20.39
C ASP A 608 -29.08 -29.62 19.78
N ALA A 609 -27.75 -29.65 19.79
CA ALA A 609 -26.97 -30.69 19.14
C ALA A 609 -27.18 -32.09 19.77
N GLN A 610 -27.37 -32.15 21.09
CA GLN A 610 -27.63 -33.41 21.79
C GLN A 610 -29.05 -33.90 21.50
N LEU A 611 -30.04 -33.00 21.45
CA LEU A 611 -31.39 -33.35 21.04
C LEU A 611 -31.42 -33.88 19.59
N VAL A 612 -30.70 -33.23 18.67
CA VAL A 612 -30.56 -33.72 17.28
C VAL A 612 -29.94 -35.12 17.24
N LYS A 613 -28.93 -35.38 18.08
CA LYS A 613 -28.31 -36.72 18.20
C LYS A 613 -29.31 -37.77 18.71
N LEU A 614 -30.06 -37.46 19.77
CA LEU A 614 -31.07 -38.36 20.34
C LEU A 614 -32.23 -38.62 19.36
N GLU A 615 -32.70 -37.60 18.64
CA GLU A 615 -33.69 -37.75 17.57
C GLU A 615 -33.15 -38.60 16.41
N GLY A 616 -31.85 -38.52 16.12
CA GLY A 616 -31.16 -39.42 15.19
C GLY A 616 -31.19 -40.89 15.63
N ILE A 617 -30.90 -41.17 16.91
CA ILE A 617 -30.97 -42.53 17.48
C ILE A 617 -32.39 -43.08 17.40
N LEU A 618 -33.41 -42.27 17.75
CA LEU A 618 -34.81 -42.66 17.61
C LEU A 618 -35.18 -42.96 16.15
N THR A 619 -34.69 -42.14 15.21
CA THR A 619 -34.94 -42.33 13.78
C THR A 619 -34.34 -43.64 13.29
N GLU A 620 -33.13 -43.99 13.76
CA GLU A 620 -32.48 -45.26 13.42
C GLU A 620 -33.26 -46.45 14.00
N ALA A 621 -33.65 -46.40 15.27
CA ALA A 621 -34.42 -47.45 15.93
C ALA A 621 -35.81 -47.67 15.28
N LYS A 622 -36.40 -46.63 14.68
CA LYS A 622 -37.68 -46.72 13.97
C LYS A 622 -37.59 -47.42 12.60
N LYS A 623 -36.39 -47.64 12.06
CA LYS A 623 -36.25 -48.35 10.78
C LYS A 623 -36.84 -49.76 10.89
N PRO A 624 -37.59 -50.22 9.89
CA PRO A 624 -38.17 -51.57 9.90
C PRO A 624 -37.06 -52.63 9.86
N ILE A 625 -37.32 -53.78 10.49
CA ILE A 625 -36.37 -54.90 10.48
C ILE A 625 -36.29 -55.46 9.06
N PRO A 626 -35.09 -55.50 8.45
CA PRO A 626 -34.93 -56.07 7.12
C PRO A 626 -35.17 -57.59 7.19
N LEU A 627 -35.95 -58.09 6.24
CA LEU A 627 -36.08 -59.53 6.05
C LEU A 627 -34.76 -60.11 5.53
N PRO A 628 -34.42 -61.36 5.91
CA PRO A 628 -33.33 -62.09 5.28
C PRO A 628 -33.47 -62.07 3.75
N PRO A 629 -32.38 -61.91 2.98
CA PRO A 629 -32.42 -61.73 1.53
C PRO A 629 -33.21 -62.84 0.81
N GLU A 630 -33.07 -64.08 1.26
CA GLU A 630 -33.76 -65.22 0.71
C GLU A 630 -35.29 -65.18 0.94
N VAL A 631 -35.73 -64.82 2.15
CA VAL A 631 -37.17 -64.68 2.44
C VAL A 631 -37.75 -63.48 1.69
N ALA A 632 -37.02 -62.37 1.59
CA ALA A 632 -37.42 -61.23 0.77
C ALA A 632 -37.57 -61.62 -0.72
N ARG A 633 -36.62 -62.39 -1.27
CA ARG A 633 -36.65 -62.94 -2.63
C ARG A 633 -37.86 -63.86 -2.83
N LEU A 634 -38.10 -64.79 -1.92
CA LEU A 634 -39.21 -65.74 -2.00
C LEU A 634 -40.58 -65.05 -1.89
N ARG A 635 -40.74 -64.06 -1.01
CA ARG A 635 -41.96 -63.23 -0.94
C ARG A 635 -42.22 -62.50 -2.24
N ARG A 636 -41.18 -61.92 -2.84
CA ARG A 636 -41.28 -61.26 -4.14
C ARG A 636 -41.68 -62.25 -5.23
N ALA A 637 -41.06 -63.44 -5.28
CA ALA A 637 -41.40 -64.48 -6.24
C ALA A 637 -42.85 -64.97 -6.11
N VAL A 638 -43.33 -65.18 -4.88
CA VAL A 638 -44.74 -65.56 -4.63
C VAL A 638 -45.70 -64.43 -5.00
N SER A 639 -45.36 -63.17 -4.73
CA SER A 639 -46.17 -62.01 -5.15
C SER A 639 -46.29 -61.93 -6.68
N LEU A 640 -45.16 -62.05 -7.38
CA LEU A 640 -45.12 -62.08 -8.84
C LEU A 640 -45.90 -63.26 -9.42
N SER A 641 -45.74 -64.46 -8.83
CA SER A 641 -46.48 -65.66 -9.21
C SER A 641 -48.00 -65.49 -9.01
N LYS A 642 -48.44 -64.91 -7.88
CA LYS A 642 -49.86 -64.58 -7.66
C LYS A 642 -50.40 -63.59 -8.70
N GLY A 643 -49.63 -62.55 -9.04
CA GLY A 643 -50.00 -61.61 -10.10
C GLY A 643 -50.10 -62.29 -11.46
N GLN A 644 -49.17 -63.18 -11.78
CA GLN A 644 -49.19 -63.98 -13.00
C GLN A 644 -50.42 -64.91 -13.06
N LEU A 645 -50.77 -65.57 -11.94
CA LEU A 645 -51.97 -66.43 -11.80
C LEU A 645 -53.29 -65.71 -12.07
N GLN A 646 -53.35 -64.39 -11.86
CA GLN A 646 -54.53 -63.58 -12.20
C GLN A 646 -54.66 -63.38 -13.71
N ASN A 647 -53.59 -63.50 -14.48
CA ASN A 647 -53.59 -63.35 -15.93
C ASN A 647 -53.73 -64.71 -16.64
N ARG A 648 -54.93 -65.29 -16.55
CA ARG A 648 -55.24 -66.62 -17.12
C ARG A 648 -54.94 -66.74 -18.62
N ARG A 649 -55.10 -65.64 -19.38
CA ARG A 649 -54.77 -65.62 -20.82
C ARG A 649 -53.26 -65.74 -21.04
N LEU A 650 -52.46 -64.99 -20.28
CA LEU A 650 -51.00 -65.07 -20.37
C LEU A 650 -50.50 -66.48 -20.00
N ILE A 651 -51.05 -67.08 -18.95
CA ILE A 651 -50.71 -68.46 -18.55
C ILE A 651 -51.11 -69.44 -19.65
N GLY A 652 -52.33 -69.36 -20.17
CA GLY A 652 -52.78 -70.24 -21.25
C GLY A 652 -51.90 -70.11 -22.50
N VAL A 653 -51.48 -68.90 -22.86
CA VAL A 653 -50.52 -68.67 -23.96
C VAL A 653 -49.15 -69.24 -23.63
N GLN A 654 -48.65 -69.09 -22.40
CA GLN A 654 -47.36 -69.66 -21.96
C GLN A 654 -47.38 -71.18 -21.98
N ASP A 655 -48.45 -71.82 -21.50
CA ASP A 655 -48.62 -73.28 -21.50
C ASP A 655 -48.77 -73.82 -22.93
N LEU A 656 -49.57 -73.15 -23.78
CA LEU A 656 -49.67 -73.47 -25.21
C LEU A 656 -48.31 -73.33 -25.90
N THR A 657 -47.58 -72.24 -25.63
CA THR A 657 -46.25 -72.00 -26.20
C THR A 657 -45.25 -73.05 -25.73
N TRP A 658 -45.29 -73.42 -24.43
CA TRP A 658 -44.43 -74.46 -23.88
C TRP A 658 -44.75 -75.83 -24.46
N ALA A 659 -46.04 -76.19 -24.59
CA ALA A 659 -46.46 -77.45 -25.20
C ALA A 659 -46.13 -77.50 -26.70
N LEU A 660 -46.29 -76.39 -27.42
CA LEU A 660 -45.88 -76.28 -28.82
C LEU A 660 -44.36 -76.45 -28.94
N ILE A 661 -43.56 -75.71 -28.18
CA ILE A 661 -42.09 -75.82 -28.24
C ILE A 661 -41.58 -77.22 -27.86
N ASN A 662 -42.27 -77.93 -26.96
CA ASN A 662 -41.85 -79.26 -26.49
C ASN A 662 -42.58 -80.44 -27.15
N THR A 663 -43.32 -80.22 -28.24
CA THR A 663 -43.86 -81.31 -29.06
C THR A 663 -42.89 -81.67 -30.19
N PRO A 664 -42.69 -82.96 -30.51
CA PRO A 664 -41.77 -83.38 -31.56
C PRO A 664 -42.04 -82.70 -32.91
N ALA A 665 -43.31 -82.47 -33.25
CA ALA A 665 -43.70 -81.84 -34.51
C ALA A 665 -43.19 -80.39 -34.67
N PHE A 666 -42.99 -79.65 -33.58
CA PHE A 666 -42.44 -78.29 -33.64
C PHE A 666 -40.91 -78.28 -33.68
N LEU A 667 -40.26 -79.25 -33.03
CA LEU A 667 -38.80 -79.42 -33.06
C LEU A 667 -38.28 -79.94 -34.42
N PHE A 668 -39.15 -80.50 -35.28
CA PHE A 668 -38.79 -81.06 -36.58
C PHE A 668 -39.38 -80.34 -37.80
N ASN A 669 -39.96 -79.15 -37.63
CA ASN A 669 -40.26 -78.26 -38.77
C ASN A 669 -39.01 -77.44 -39.12
N ARG A 670 -38.20 -77.97 -40.06
CA ARG A 670 -37.32 -77.17 -40.92
C ARG A 670 -38.02 -76.90 -42.24
#